data_AF-A0A1X4JLQ8-F1
#
_entry.id   AF-A0A1X4JLQ8-F1
#
_cell.length_a   1.000
_cell.length_b   1.000
_cell.length_c   1.000
_cell.angle_alpha   90.00
_cell.angle_beta   90.00
_cell.angle_gamma   90.00
#
_symmetry.space_group_name_H-M   'P 1'
#
loop_
_entity.id
_entity.type
_entity.pdbx_description
1 polymer ?
#
loop_
_entity_poly.entity_id
_entity_poly.type
_entity_poly.pdbx_seq_one_letter_code
_entity_poly.pdbx_strand_id
1 'polypeptide(L)'
;MNKYSYKLLTLIIVCIGSTLIMNKTILADNNNTSTSVTTESTQLNDSGVATVHNDIEYWEAIADQAVSKIVLANDIVAQESNRIGSGNIQRSLTIDGEGHNLSYLMTSYDPPVLYTDANGISINIENISIGSANNPGNTWYGIVRVVNSNVTMNVLNVNYYATYGAQPFYANGNSETVLNFYGKNSFKLGNGSANYGGEFVERFQTVNFKSESSTSVDQNTSDASAVFWGISGTNINVEANANLSIRSNKQNLLYNRPTLNILDNATLTYESYKGMSYATPNLASSSNTVINASPNSVVNLISNDYSIGLSNIILNANGPKSIYALNNNGIAATSGSMTVNRTDSSKYPYTLQSLSSTNIQTTGKDNILSNTSFTLNSSTGINGKAWVYTTTPTIDSASFDSQVGSKISNLTGTIIGSQNTVRNIKVSSSKLYTGSDITTDTAQSQIDKSTISTQTISGNDLAIIGSNISGGQLQYIYYNIQDSNKYPGFVLKSKWVEAQKIQTSYKEITIPDKNITFDQPIPGLFNDVSDYKVYNSGNVPVNLSVTSITNSNTNVGLVETGSIFNTGKQEVSLKINGSSSISSKSWDFKNPGTEKIEVDPYYTVNNNVTFNIGGNYSGPLIGQLPLLYKINISISETN
;
A
#
# COMPACT_ATOMS: atom_id res chain seq x y z
N MET A 1 -34.44 1.05 11.30
CA MET A 1 -35.01 2.38 10.98
C MET A 1 -33.86 3.37 10.81
N ASN A 2 -34.03 4.38 9.93
CA ASN A 2 -33.02 5.28 9.31
C ASN A 2 -32.25 4.57 8.17
N LYS A 3 -32.66 4.56 6.89
CA LYS A 3 -33.07 5.61 5.93
C LYS A 3 -32.03 6.72 5.78
N TYR A 4 -31.17 6.62 4.76
CA TYR A 4 -30.89 7.69 3.78
C TYR A 4 -30.39 7.05 2.48
N SER A 5 -31.16 7.23 1.41
CA SER A 5 -30.87 6.82 0.04
C SER A 5 -30.61 8.08 -0.78
N TYR A 6 -29.53 8.12 -1.56
CA TYR A 6 -29.36 9.09 -2.64
C TYR A 6 -29.30 8.33 -3.97
N LYS A 7 -30.29 8.62 -4.82
CA LYS A 7 -30.35 8.25 -6.24
C LYS A 7 -29.49 9.24 -7.02
N LEU A 8 -28.60 8.73 -7.89
CA LEU A 8 -27.92 9.53 -8.90
C LEU A 8 -28.68 9.38 -10.23
N LEU A 9 -29.01 10.52 -10.82
CA LEU A 9 -29.85 10.70 -12.00
C LEU A 9 -28.99 10.66 -13.27
N THR A 10 -29.40 9.83 -14.24
CA THR A 10 -28.87 9.74 -15.60
C THR A 10 -29.25 10.98 -16.41
N LEU A 11 -28.28 11.64 -17.06
CA LEU A 11 -28.52 12.70 -18.04
C LEU A 11 -28.25 12.17 -19.46
N ILE A 12 -29.30 12.10 -20.28
CA ILE A 12 -29.26 11.82 -21.72
C ILE A 12 -29.46 13.17 -22.42
N ILE A 13 -28.51 13.56 -23.29
CA ILE A 13 -28.69 14.70 -24.22
C ILE A 13 -28.95 14.12 -25.60
N VAL A 14 -30.17 14.37 -26.10
CA VAL A 14 -30.57 14.20 -27.50
C VAL A 14 -30.74 15.61 -28.07
N CYS A 15 -30.00 15.95 -29.12
CA CYS A 15 -30.28 17.12 -29.93
C CYS A 15 -30.64 16.67 -31.35
N ILE A 16 -31.95 16.71 -31.65
CA ILE A 16 -32.50 16.73 -32.99
C ILE A 16 -32.84 18.19 -33.30
N GLY A 17 -32.41 18.69 -34.47
CA GLY A 17 -32.77 20.01 -34.96
C GLY A 17 -32.38 20.16 -36.42
N SER A 18 -33.30 19.77 -37.30
CA SER A 18 -33.22 19.91 -38.76
C SER A 18 -34.31 20.86 -39.27
N THR A 19 -33.93 21.92 -40.00
CA THR A 19 -34.66 22.61 -41.11
C THR A 19 -33.79 23.81 -41.59
N LEU A 20 -33.25 23.92 -42.82
CA LEU A 20 -33.86 24.24 -44.14
C LEU A 20 -34.81 25.46 -44.04
N ILE A 21 -34.75 26.60 -44.77
CA ILE A 21 -34.34 26.99 -46.15
C ILE A 21 -34.22 28.53 -46.19
N MET A 22 -33.31 29.14 -46.97
CA MET A 22 -33.69 30.13 -48.01
C MET A 22 -32.52 30.66 -48.88
N ASN A 23 -32.78 30.54 -50.19
CA ASN A 23 -32.05 31.03 -51.35
C ASN A 23 -31.61 32.49 -51.29
N LYS A 24 -30.44 32.77 -51.86
CA LYS A 24 -30.30 33.94 -52.74
C LYS A 24 -29.30 33.68 -53.86
N THR A 25 -29.86 33.46 -55.04
CA THR A 25 -29.19 33.47 -56.34
C THR A 25 -28.78 34.89 -56.69
N ILE A 26 -27.53 35.11 -57.09
CA ILE A 26 -27.13 36.23 -57.97
C ILE A 26 -26.22 35.66 -59.07
N LEU A 27 -26.45 36.20 -60.26
CA LEU A 27 -26.09 35.75 -61.59
C LEU A 27 -24.60 35.69 -61.92
N ALA A 28 -24.36 34.87 -62.94
CA ALA A 28 -23.15 34.67 -63.71
C ALA A 28 -22.55 35.96 -64.29
N ASP A 29 -21.22 35.96 -64.41
CA ASP A 29 -20.56 36.54 -65.57
C ASP A 29 -19.56 35.52 -66.14
N ASN A 30 -19.80 35.20 -67.41
CA ASN A 30 -18.92 34.41 -68.26
C ASN A 30 -17.70 35.26 -68.63
N ASN A 31 -16.49 34.73 -68.47
CA ASN A 31 -15.40 35.04 -69.40
C ASN A 31 -14.47 33.84 -69.56
N ASN A 32 -14.55 33.27 -70.76
CA ASN A 32 -13.62 32.31 -71.32
C ASN A 32 -12.31 33.04 -71.64
N THR A 33 -11.19 32.65 -71.01
CA THR A 33 -9.86 32.85 -71.59
C THR A 33 -8.98 31.66 -71.24
N SER A 34 -8.50 30.99 -72.28
CA SER A 34 -7.58 29.88 -72.20
C SER A 34 -6.14 30.36 -72.02
N THR A 35 -5.39 29.50 -71.33
CA THR A 35 -3.95 29.22 -71.42
C THR A 35 -2.91 30.05 -70.65
N SER A 36 -2.12 29.24 -69.94
CA SER A 36 -0.69 29.32 -69.58
C SER A 36 -0.25 30.31 -68.50
N VAL A 37 -0.01 29.76 -67.30
CA VAL A 37 0.99 30.23 -66.33
C VAL A 37 1.64 28.97 -65.73
N THR A 38 2.78 28.54 -66.28
CA THR A 38 4.12 28.63 -65.65
C THR A 38 4.22 28.06 -64.23
N THR A 39 4.91 26.92 -64.18
CA THR A 39 5.70 26.37 -63.07
C THR A 39 6.57 27.42 -62.40
N GLU A 40 6.40 27.58 -61.09
CA GLU A 40 7.33 28.09 -60.08
C GLU A 40 6.62 27.86 -58.73
N SER A 41 7.20 27.34 -57.66
CA SER A 41 8.54 26.83 -57.38
C SER A 41 8.37 25.89 -56.19
N THR A 42 9.06 24.75 -56.27
CA THR A 42 9.28 23.79 -55.19
C THR A 42 9.63 24.52 -53.88
N GLN A 43 8.69 24.49 -52.93
CA GLN A 43 9.09 24.47 -51.53
C GLN A 43 10.03 23.28 -51.36
N LEU A 44 11.17 23.54 -50.73
CA LEU A 44 12.19 22.56 -50.40
C LEU A 44 11.57 21.47 -49.52
N ASN A 45 10.98 20.45 -50.14
CA ASN A 45 10.64 19.21 -49.48
C ASN A 45 11.96 18.54 -49.10
N ASP A 46 12.14 18.27 -47.82
CA ASP A 46 13.20 17.39 -47.33
C ASP A 46 13.23 16.14 -48.21
N SER A 47 14.40 15.81 -48.77
CA SER A 47 14.53 14.67 -49.67
C SER A 47 14.04 13.40 -48.95
N GLY A 48 12.95 12.81 -49.44
CA GLY A 48 12.37 11.58 -48.89
C GLY A 48 11.17 11.76 -47.95
N VAL A 49 10.58 12.96 -47.82
CA VAL A 49 9.31 13.17 -47.10
C VAL A 49 8.16 13.39 -48.07
N ALA A 50 7.06 12.63 -47.91
CA ALA A 50 5.82 12.79 -48.65
C ALA A 50 4.67 13.19 -47.70
N THR A 51 4.11 14.38 -47.90
CA THR A 51 2.89 14.83 -47.21
C THR A 51 1.67 14.45 -48.05
N VAL A 52 0.76 13.67 -47.48
CA VAL A 52 -0.36 13.05 -48.20
C VAL A 52 -1.72 13.53 -47.65
N HIS A 53 -2.64 13.88 -48.54
CA HIS A 53 -3.94 14.48 -48.22
C HIS A 53 -5.12 13.58 -48.53
N ASN A 54 -4.89 12.51 -49.31
CA ASN A 54 -5.90 11.58 -49.80
C ASN A 54 -5.27 10.19 -50.03
N ASP A 55 -6.09 9.22 -50.41
CA ASP A 55 -5.67 7.83 -50.58
C ASP A 55 -4.78 7.58 -51.80
N ILE A 56 -4.96 8.34 -52.89
CA ILE A 56 -4.12 8.24 -54.09
C ILE A 56 -2.68 8.64 -53.72
N GLU A 57 -2.52 9.81 -53.11
CA GLU A 57 -1.20 10.31 -52.66
C GLU A 57 -0.54 9.36 -51.65
N TYR A 58 -1.32 8.76 -50.75
CA TYR A 58 -0.83 7.74 -49.82
C TYR A 58 -0.27 6.52 -50.55
N TRP A 59 -1.00 5.97 -51.53
CA TRP A 59 -0.54 4.80 -52.27
C TRP A 59 0.65 5.08 -53.19
N GLU A 60 0.71 6.28 -53.79
CA GLU A 60 1.89 6.75 -54.52
C GLU A 60 3.13 6.80 -53.62
N ALA A 61 3.00 7.37 -52.42
CA ALA A 61 4.10 7.46 -51.46
C ALA A 61 4.55 6.08 -50.93
N ILE A 62 3.64 5.13 -50.76
CA ILE A 62 4.00 3.73 -50.40
C ILE A 62 4.83 3.09 -51.51
N ALA A 63 4.44 3.26 -52.78
CA ALA A 63 5.12 2.66 -53.92
C ALA A 63 6.48 3.29 -54.23
N ASP A 64 6.64 4.59 -53.97
CA ASP A 64 7.88 5.34 -54.25
C ASP A 64 9.02 4.96 -53.28
N GLN A 65 10.04 4.28 -53.80
CA GLN A 65 11.18 3.81 -53.01
C GLN A 65 12.11 4.93 -52.50
N ALA A 66 11.97 6.16 -52.99
CA ALA A 66 12.71 7.31 -52.49
C ALA A 66 12.10 7.93 -51.22
N VAL A 67 10.83 7.63 -50.91
CA VAL A 67 10.11 8.20 -49.76
C VAL A 67 10.45 7.45 -48.47
N SER A 68 11.18 8.04 -47.55
CA SER A 68 11.49 7.48 -46.22
C SER A 68 10.49 7.85 -45.13
N LYS A 69 9.68 8.91 -45.32
CA LYS A 69 8.65 9.33 -44.35
C LYS A 69 7.37 9.76 -45.08
N ILE A 70 6.22 9.25 -44.65
CA ILE A 70 4.89 9.66 -45.07
C ILE A 70 4.26 10.42 -43.90
N VAL A 71 3.73 11.61 -44.17
CA VAL A 71 3.03 12.46 -43.19
C VAL A 71 1.59 12.64 -43.64
N LEU A 72 0.62 12.28 -42.80
CA LEU A 72 -0.78 12.54 -43.09
C LEU A 72 -1.11 14.01 -42.81
N ALA A 73 -1.71 14.68 -43.79
CA ALA A 73 -2.25 16.04 -43.66
C ALA A 73 -3.78 16.06 -43.45
N ASN A 74 -4.43 14.90 -43.55
CA ASN A 74 -5.86 14.69 -43.35
C ASN A 74 -6.11 13.25 -42.89
N ASP A 75 -7.33 12.98 -42.42
CA ASP A 75 -7.81 11.61 -42.28
C ASP A 75 -7.93 10.95 -43.66
N ILE A 76 -7.37 9.74 -43.81
CA ILE A 76 -7.32 9.00 -45.07
C ILE A 76 -8.12 7.70 -44.96
N VAL A 77 -8.98 7.45 -45.94
CA VAL A 77 -9.60 6.14 -46.18
C VAL A 77 -8.95 5.53 -47.41
N ALA A 78 -7.92 4.72 -47.20
CA ALA A 78 -7.14 4.10 -48.26
C ALA A 78 -7.92 2.97 -48.94
N GLN A 79 -8.31 3.19 -50.20
CA GLN A 79 -9.08 2.23 -50.97
C GLN A 79 -8.17 1.22 -51.67
N GLU A 80 -8.53 -0.06 -51.61
CA GLU A 80 -7.79 -1.13 -52.29
C GLU A 80 -7.69 -0.91 -53.81
N SER A 81 -8.71 -0.33 -54.44
CA SER A 81 -8.71 -0.03 -55.88
C SER A 81 -7.66 0.98 -56.31
N ASN A 82 -7.19 1.83 -55.39
CA ASN A 82 -6.19 2.86 -55.65
C ASN A 82 -4.77 2.39 -55.26
N ARG A 83 -4.62 1.16 -54.76
CA ARG A 83 -3.33 0.59 -54.38
C ARG A 83 -2.43 0.45 -55.60
N ILE A 84 -1.23 1.02 -55.50
CA ILE A 84 -0.19 0.87 -56.52
C ILE A 84 0.71 -0.32 -56.15
N GLY A 85 0.84 -1.26 -57.09
CA GLY A 85 1.61 -2.49 -56.89
C GLY A 85 1.03 -3.38 -55.78
N SER A 86 1.89 -4.16 -55.14
CA SER A 86 1.48 -5.11 -54.09
C SER A 86 1.55 -4.52 -52.68
N GLY A 87 1.71 -3.20 -52.49
CA GLY A 87 1.91 -2.61 -51.16
C GLY A 87 3.11 -3.18 -50.38
N ASN A 88 4.15 -3.61 -51.12
CA ASN A 88 5.38 -4.14 -50.54
C ASN A 88 6.32 -3.00 -50.10
N ILE A 89 6.69 -2.98 -48.83
CA ILE A 89 7.64 -2.02 -48.26
C ILE A 89 9.05 -2.64 -48.32
N GLN A 90 9.91 -2.10 -49.20
CA GLN A 90 11.26 -2.60 -49.46
C GLN A 90 12.37 -1.75 -48.81
N ARG A 91 12.00 -0.83 -47.92
CA ARG A 91 12.89 0.18 -47.35
C ARG A 91 12.45 0.53 -45.94
N SER A 92 13.33 1.15 -45.17
CA SER A 92 12.92 1.75 -43.91
C SER A 92 11.95 2.90 -44.17
N LEU A 93 10.81 2.88 -43.48
CA LEU A 93 9.71 3.81 -43.73
C LEU A 93 9.05 4.23 -42.42
N THR A 94 8.85 5.53 -42.25
CA THR A 94 7.98 6.09 -41.22
C THR A 94 6.64 6.49 -41.81
N ILE A 95 5.54 6.08 -41.17
CA ILE A 95 4.18 6.59 -41.42
C ILE A 95 3.77 7.35 -40.17
N ASP A 96 3.74 8.67 -40.29
CA ASP A 96 3.38 9.60 -39.22
C ASP A 96 1.98 10.14 -39.49
N GLY A 97 1.08 9.86 -38.56
CA GLY A 97 -0.31 10.31 -38.65
C GLY A 97 -0.47 11.78 -38.33
N GLU A 98 0.46 12.42 -37.61
CA GLU A 98 0.27 13.80 -37.08
C GLU A 98 -1.10 14.00 -36.39
N GLY A 99 -1.62 12.95 -35.76
CA GLY A 99 -2.92 12.92 -35.09
C GLY A 99 -4.10 12.50 -35.96
N HIS A 100 -3.90 12.31 -37.26
CA HIS A 100 -4.93 11.88 -38.21
C HIS A 100 -5.22 10.38 -38.17
N ASN A 101 -6.36 10.01 -38.77
CA ASN A 101 -6.81 8.62 -38.91
C ASN A 101 -6.49 8.05 -40.30
N LEU A 102 -5.95 6.82 -40.34
CA LEU A 102 -5.79 6.01 -41.54
C LEU A 102 -6.67 4.76 -41.44
N SER A 103 -7.67 4.65 -42.30
CA SER A 103 -8.53 3.46 -42.40
C SER A 103 -8.34 2.78 -43.75
N TYR A 104 -8.44 1.46 -43.79
CA TYR A 104 -8.38 0.70 -45.04
C TYR A 104 -9.78 0.23 -45.41
N LEU A 105 -10.21 0.54 -46.63
CA LEU A 105 -11.44 0.00 -47.19
C LEU A 105 -11.07 -1.19 -48.07
N MET A 106 -11.16 -2.39 -47.49
CA MET A 106 -10.80 -3.64 -48.15
C MET A 106 -12.04 -4.44 -48.58
N THR A 107 -11.91 -5.16 -49.70
CA THR A 107 -12.96 -6.08 -50.18
C THR A 107 -12.79 -7.51 -49.64
N SER A 108 -11.61 -7.83 -49.10
CA SER A 108 -11.26 -9.11 -48.48
C SER A 108 -10.32 -8.89 -47.29
N TYR A 109 -10.35 -9.79 -46.31
CA TYR A 109 -9.53 -9.72 -45.08
C TYR A 109 -8.28 -10.60 -45.15
N ASP A 110 -8.23 -11.52 -46.11
CA ASP A 110 -7.12 -12.45 -46.29
C ASP A 110 -5.86 -11.83 -46.91
N PRO A 111 -5.89 -10.93 -47.91
CA PRO A 111 -4.65 -10.32 -48.38
C PRO A 111 -4.08 -9.32 -47.36
N PRO A 112 -2.75 -9.22 -47.18
CA PRO A 112 -2.15 -8.14 -46.39
C PRO A 112 -2.33 -6.78 -47.08
N VAL A 113 -2.67 -5.75 -46.31
CA VAL A 113 -2.73 -4.35 -46.78
C VAL A 113 -1.34 -3.83 -47.12
N LEU A 114 -0.38 -4.11 -46.25
CA LEU A 114 1.03 -3.84 -46.43
C LEU A 114 1.80 -5.09 -46.03
N TYR A 115 2.90 -5.37 -46.71
CA TYR A 115 3.83 -6.41 -46.28
C TYR A 115 5.25 -5.99 -46.55
N THR A 116 6.19 -6.68 -45.93
CA THR A 116 7.60 -6.57 -46.27
C THR A 116 8.24 -7.95 -46.34
N ASP A 117 8.93 -8.21 -47.44
CA ASP A 117 9.90 -9.29 -47.60
C ASP A 117 11.34 -8.74 -47.73
N ALA A 118 11.59 -7.49 -47.32
CA ALA A 118 12.93 -6.98 -47.17
C ALA A 118 13.59 -7.49 -45.87
N ASN A 119 14.92 -7.44 -45.83
CA ASN A 119 15.70 -7.69 -44.62
C ASN A 119 16.41 -6.39 -44.20
N GLY A 120 16.62 -6.21 -42.89
CA GLY A 120 17.43 -5.10 -42.36
C GLY A 120 16.76 -3.73 -42.42
N ILE A 121 15.43 -3.68 -42.41
CA ILE A 121 14.65 -2.43 -42.47
C ILE A 121 13.91 -2.14 -41.17
N SER A 122 13.57 -0.88 -40.96
CA SER A 122 12.72 -0.41 -39.86
C SER A 122 11.44 0.22 -40.39
N ILE A 123 10.29 -0.19 -39.85
CA ILE A 123 8.98 0.38 -40.18
C ILE A 123 8.44 1.06 -38.92
N ASN A 124 8.20 2.37 -39.00
CA ASN A 124 7.71 3.17 -37.87
C ASN A 124 6.27 3.61 -38.15
N ILE A 125 5.37 3.37 -37.21
CA ILE A 125 3.97 3.80 -37.25
C ILE A 125 3.75 4.70 -36.04
N GLU A 126 3.56 6.00 -36.28
CA GLU A 126 3.55 6.99 -35.20
C GLU A 126 2.40 7.99 -35.26
N ASN A 127 1.94 8.44 -34.09
CA ASN A 127 0.94 9.50 -33.90
C ASN A 127 -0.32 9.34 -34.76
N ILE A 128 -0.85 8.12 -34.85
CA ILE A 128 -1.89 7.77 -35.82
C ILE A 128 -3.01 6.97 -35.19
N SER A 129 -4.23 7.20 -35.67
CA SER A 129 -5.34 6.28 -35.44
C SER A 129 -5.50 5.37 -36.66
N ILE A 130 -5.61 4.06 -36.47
CA ILE A 130 -5.79 3.08 -37.55
C ILE A 130 -7.13 2.38 -37.38
N GLY A 131 -7.97 2.52 -38.40
CA GLY A 131 -9.35 2.02 -38.39
C GLY A 131 -10.29 2.83 -37.48
N SER A 132 -11.59 2.64 -37.68
CA SER A 132 -12.63 3.38 -36.93
C SER A 132 -13.94 2.61 -36.87
N ALA A 133 -14.91 3.04 -36.08
CA ALA A 133 -16.23 2.41 -36.08
C ALA A 133 -16.94 2.48 -37.45
N ASN A 134 -16.67 3.54 -38.23
CA ASN A 134 -17.23 3.72 -39.58
C ASN A 134 -16.51 2.88 -40.63
N ASN A 135 -15.20 2.67 -40.46
CA ASN A 135 -14.38 1.80 -41.30
C ASN A 135 -13.68 0.77 -40.41
N PRO A 136 -14.43 -0.24 -39.91
CA PRO A 136 -13.97 -1.11 -38.83
C PRO A 136 -13.11 -2.28 -39.34
N GLY A 137 -12.64 -2.17 -40.58
CA GLY A 137 -12.02 -3.26 -41.31
C GLY A 137 -10.52 -3.24 -41.38
N ASN A 138 -9.95 -4.43 -41.25
CA ASN A 138 -8.53 -4.65 -41.45
C ASN A 138 -8.25 -6.07 -41.98
N THR A 139 -6.97 -6.43 -42.06
CA THR A 139 -6.46 -7.72 -42.55
C THR A 139 -6.02 -8.65 -41.41
N TRP A 140 -6.06 -9.96 -41.64
CA TRP A 140 -5.47 -10.97 -40.74
C TRP A 140 -3.95 -10.82 -40.55
N TYR A 141 -3.29 -10.07 -41.43
CA TYR A 141 -1.83 -10.04 -41.49
C TYR A 141 -1.22 -8.76 -40.90
N GLY A 142 -1.91 -8.09 -39.99
CA GLY A 142 -1.39 -6.90 -39.32
C GLY A 142 -1.47 -5.63 -40.15
N ILE A 143 -1.09 -4.52 -39.51
CA ILE A 143 -0.88 -3.23 -40.18
C ILE A 143 0.16 -3.40 -41.31
N VAL A 144 1.23 -4.13 -41.00
CA VAL A 144 2.23 -4.60 -41.97
C VAL A 144 2.57 -6.06 -41.66
N ARG A 145 2.46 -6.93 -42.67
CA ARG A 145 2.89 -8.32 -42.58
C ARG A 145 4.41 -8.42 -42.71
N VAL A 146 5.10 -8.87 -41.67
CA VAL A 146 6.55 -9.09 -41.71
C VAL A 146 6.86 -10.51 -42.18
N VAL A 147 7.40 -10.64 -43.40
CA VAL A 147 7.67 -11.95 -44.01
C VAL A 147 9.09 -12.42 -43.76
N ASN A 148 10.08 -11.52 -43.74
CA ASN A 148 11.51 -11.87 -43.67
C ASN A 148 12.18 -11.52 -42.32
N SER A 149 13.50 -11.72 -42.23
CA SER A 149 14.30 -11.57 -41.01
C SER A 149 14.83 -10.14 -40.82
N ASN A 150 15.30 -9.82 -39.61
CA ASN A 150 15.93 -8.54 -39.29
C ASN A 150 15.05 -7.33 -39.65
N VAL A 151 13.78 -7.39 -39.24
CA VAL A 151 12.81 -6.32 -39.44
C VAL A 151 12.39 -5.78 -38.08
N THR A 152 12.52 -4.47 -37.90
CA THR A 152 12.05 -3.78 -36.70
C THR A 152 10.78 -3.01 -37.01
N MET A 153 9.71 -3.27 -36.27
CA MET A 153 8.51 -2.45 -36.25
C MET A 153 8.48 -1.60 -34.99
N ASN A 154 8.32 -0.29 -35.14
CA ASN A 154 8.16 0.65 -34.03
C ASN A 154 6.77 1.27 -34.08
N VAL A 155 6.09 1.27 -32.94
CA VAL A 155 4.72 1.75 -32.76
C VAL A 155 4.74 2.83 -31.69
N LEU A 156 4.35 4.05 -32.02
CA LEU A 156 4.39 5.20 -31.11
C LEU A 156 3.06 5.95 -31.13
N ASN A 157 2.39 6.08 -29.99
CA ASN A 157 1.15 6.85 -29.88
C ASN A 157 0.04 6.38 -30.85
N VAL A 158 -0.16 5.07 -30.95
CA VAL A 158 -1.11 4.48 -31.91
C VAL A 158 -2.43 4.09 -31.25
N ASN A 159 -3.54 4.52 -31.85
CA ASN A 159 -4.88 3.99 -31.54
C ASN A 159 -5.32 3.06 -32.66
N TYR A 160 -5.59 1.79 -32.37
CA TYR A 160 -6.03 0.83 -33.38
C TYR A 160 -7.43 0.31 -33.05
N TYR A 161 -8.31 0.30 -34.04
CA TYR A 161 -9.66 -0.24 -33.94
C TYR A 161 -9.97 -1.13 -35.14
N ALA A 162 -10.38 -2.38 -34.88
CA ALA A 162 -10.91 -3.27 -35.91
C ALA A 162 -11.95 -4.22 -35.32
N THR A 163 -13.00 -4.53 -36.08
CA THR A 163 -13.98 -5.57 -35.74
C THR A 163 -13.72 -6.87 -36.51
N TYR A 164 -13.32 -6.77 -37.78
CA TYR A 164 -12.93 -7.91 -38.62
C TYR A 164 -11.49 -7.77 -39.15
N GLY A 165 -10.80 -8.90 -39.34
CA GLY A 165 -9.35 -8.93 -39.56
C GLY A 165 -8.61 -8.32 -38.36
N ALA A 166 -9.14 -8.51 -37.14
CA ALA A 166 -8.71 -7.78 -35.95
C ALA A 166 -7.41 -8.32 -35.33
N GLN A 167 -6.34 -8.34 -36.13
CA GLN A 167 -4.98 -8.73 -35.76
C GLN A 167 -4.02 -7.62 -36.20
N PRO A 168 -3.49 -6.80 -35.28
CA PRO A 168 -2.69 -5.63 -35.65
C PRO A 168 -1.23 -5.97 -36.01
N PHE A 169 -0.69 -7.08 -35.49
CA PHE A 169 0.73 -7.43 -35.69
C PHE A 169 0.91 -8.91 -36.04
N TYR A 170 1.56 -9.13 -37.19
CA TYR A 170 1.91 -10.46 -37.69
C TYR A 170 3.34 -10.48 -38.23
N ALA A 171 4.13 -11.46 -37.79
CA ALA A 171 5.38 -11.83 -38.42
C ALA A 171 5.37 -13.31 -38.82
N ASN A 172 6.21 -13.70 -39.78
CA ASN A 172 6.29 -15.09 -40.23
C ASN A 172 7.13 -16.00 -39.29
N GLY A 173 7.54 -15.52 -38.12
CA GLY A 173 8.38 -16.29 -37.19
C GLY A 173 9.85 -16.36 -37.59
N ASN A 174 10.32 -15.41 -38.40
CA ASN A 174 11.71 -15.34 -38.83
C ASN A 174 12.60 -14.64 -37.79
N SER A 175 13.90 -14.93 -37.85
CA SER A 175 14.88 -14.42 -36.89
C SER A 175 14.99 -12.90 -36.94
N GLU A 176 15.33 -12.30 -35.79
CA GLU A 176 15.58 -10.86 -35.62
C GLU A 176 14.37 -9.98 -35.98
N THR A 177 13.16 -10.53 -35.89
CA THR A 177 11.93 -9.74 -35.97
C THR A 177 11.63 -9.09 -34.61
N VAL A 178 11.56 -7.76 -34.59
CA VAL A 178 11.40 -6.96 -33.37
C VAL A 178 10.17 -6.07 -33.50
N LEU A 179 9.32 -6.04 -32.47
CA LEU A 179 8.19 -5.13 -32.35
C LEU A 179 8.36 -4.28 -31.09
N ASN A 180 8.39 -2.95 -31.23
CA ASN A 180 8.55 -2.01 -30.13
C ASN A 180 7.32 -1.13 -29.98
N PHE A 181 6.84 -0.97 -28.75
CA PHE A 181 5.77 -0.04 -28.38
C PHE A 181 6.35 1.09 -27.53
N TYR A 182 6.22 2.33 -28.02
CA TYR A 182 6.61 3.56 -27.36
C TYR A 182 5.38 4.42 -27.06
N GLY A 183 5.49 5.37 -26.13
CA GLY A 183 4.43 6.33 -25.82
C GLY A 183 3.13 5.65 -25.38
N LYS A 184 1.98 6.20 -25.78
CA LYS A 184 0.65 5.74 -25.35
C LYS A 184 -0.10 5.04 -26.48
N ASN A 185 -0.26 3.73 -26.39
CA ASN A 185 -0.95 2.93 -27.41
C ASN A 185 -2.25 2.33 -26.88
N SER A 186 -3.25 2.19 -27.74
CA SER A 186 -4.56 1.60 -27.41
C SER A 186 -5.06 0.74 -28.56
N PHE A 187 -5.33 -0.54 -28.30
CA PHE A 187 -5.80 -1.50 -29.29
C PHE A 187 -7.17 -2.05 -28.87
N LYS A 188 -8.17 -1.93 -29.75
CA LYS A 188 -9.52 -2.48 -29.57
C LYS A 188 -9.82 -3.43 -30.73
N LEU A 189 -9.85 -4.73 -30.44
CA LEU A 189 -9.87 -5.81 -31.43
C LEU A 189 -11.14 -6.65 -31.28
N GLY A 190 -11.90 -6.86 -32.36
CA GLY A 190 -13.07 -7.76 -32.36
C GLY A 190 -14.29 -7.22 -31.61
N ASN A 191 -14.45 -5.90 -31.52
CA ASN A 191 -15.52 -5.26 -30.75
C ASN A 191 -16.71 -4.82 -31.65
N GLY A 192 -17.35 -5.78 -32.34
CA GLY A 192 -18.47 -5.56 -33.26
C GLY A 192 -19.45 -6.75 -33.40
N SER A 193 -20.26 -6.76 -34.46
CA SER A 193 -21.21 -7.84 -34.78
C SER A 193 -20.58 -9.02 -35.55
N ALA A 194 -19.46 -8.78 -36.23
CA ALA A 194 -18.61 -9.78 -36.87
C ALA A 194 -17.21 -9.62 -36.27
N ASN A 195 -16.72 -10.65 -35.56
CA ASN A 195 -15.56 -10.53 -34.65
C ASN A 195 -14.38 -11.44 -35.05
N TYR A 196 -14.19 -11.60 -36.36
CA TYR A 196 -13.12 -12.41 -36.92
C TYR A 196 -11.77 -11.71 -36.74
N GLY A 197 -10.80 -12.39 -36.14
CA GLY A 197 -9.48 -11.82 -35.91
C GLY A 197 -8.55 -12.75 -35.15
N GLY A 198 -7.25 -12.56 -35.35
CA GLY A 198 -6.21 -13.32 -34.71
C GLY A 198 -5.70 -12.67 -33.43
N GLU A 199 -4.45 -12.97 -33.13
CA GLU A 199 -3.73 -12.59 -31.94
C GLU A 199 -3.52 -11.08 -31.89
N PHE A 200 -3.22 -10.53 -30.70
CA PHE A 200 -2.72 -9.16 -30.64
C PHE A 200 -1.34 -9.07 -31.31
N VAL A 201 -0.46 -10.03 -30.99
CA VAL A 201 0.86 -10.17 -31.64
C VAL A 201 1.10 -11.63 -31.97
N GLU A 202 1.41 -11.90 -33.24
CA GLU A 202 1.78 -13.23 -33.71
C GLU A 202 3.21 -13.28 -34.23
N ARG A 203 3.98 -14.24 -33.69
CA ARG A 203 5.24 -14.79 -34.20
C ARG A 203 6.39 -13.78 -34.40
N PHE A 204 6.38 -12.66 -33.68
CA PHE A 204 7.58 -11.85 -33.51
C PHE A 204 8.58 -12.57 -32.59
N GLN A 205 9.88 -12.46 -32.88
CA GLN A 205 10.92 -13.02 -32.00
C GLN A 205 11.11 -12.16 -30.75
N THR A 206 11.02 -10.84 -30.87
CA THR A 206 11.11 -9.93 -29.71
C THR A 206 9.98 -8.92 -29.75
N VAL A 207 9.29 -8.76 -28.62
CA VAL A 207 8.25 -7.75 -28.42
C VAL A 207 8.63 -6.91 -27.21
N ASN A 208 8.79 -5.60 -27.37
CA ASN A 208 9.19 -4.70 -26.29
C ASN A 208 8.12 -3.63 -26.07
N PHE A 209 7.54 -3.59 -24.88
CA PHE A 209 6.84 -2.42 -24.37
C PHE A 209 7.88 -1.55 -23.70
N LYS A 210 8.32 -0.52 -24.42
CA LYS A 210 9.52 0.26 -24.11
C LYS A 210 9.35 1.03 -22.81
N SER A 211 10.47 1.42 -22.19
CA SER A 211 10.43 2.17 -20.92
C SER A 211 9.46 3.36 -20.97
N GLU A 212 8.72 3.53 -19.89
CA GLU A 212 7.69 4.58 -19.72
C GLU A 212 6.50 4.50 -20.72
N SER A 213 6.44 3.48 -21.59
CA SER A 213 5.29 3.28 -22.47
C SER A 213 4.05 2.85 -21.69
N SER A 214 2.89 3.14 -22.25
CA SER A 214 1.60 2.71 -21.73
C SER A 214 0.80 2.11 -22.88
N THR A 215 0.55 0.80 -22.84
CA THR A 215 -0.21 0.10 -23.87
C THR A 215 -1.43 -0.59 -23.28
N SER A 216 -2.61 -0.28 -23.82
CA SER A 216 -3.86 -0.97 -23.50
C SER A 216 -4.32 -1.84 -24.67
N VAL A 217 -4.80 -3.04 -24.37
CA VAL A 217 -5.33 -4.00 -25.34
C VAL A 217 -6.66 -4.52 -24.84
N ASP A 218 -7.72 -4.38 -25.63
CA ASP A 218 -9.01 -5.03 -25.45
C ASP A 218 -9.23 -5.97 -26.65
N GLN A 219 -9.13 -7.28 -26.44
CA GLN A 219 -9.22 -8.29 -27.49
C GLN A 219 -10.42 -9.21 -27.27
N ASN A 220 -11.39 -9.10 -28.17
CA ASN A 220 -12.65 -9.84 -28.17
C ASN A 220 -12.88 -10.59 -29.51
N THR A 221 -11.86 -11.29 -30.01
CA THR A 221 -11.94 -11.96 -31.33
C THR A 221 -12.49 -13.39 -31.24
N SER A 222 -12.90 -13.99 -32.35
CA SER A 222 -13.38 -15.38 -32.39
C SER A 222 -12.30 -16.44 -32.61
N ASP A 223 -11.23 -16.13 -33.35
CA ASP A 223 -10.37 -17.15 -33.98
C ASP A 223 -9.00 -17.28 -33.32
N ALA A 224 -8.52 -16.25 -32.63
CA ALA A 224 -7.24 -16.34 -31.92
C ALA A 224 -7.25 -17.38 -30.78
N SER A 225 -6.12 -18.08 -30.68
CA SER A 225 -5.81 -19.01 -29.60
C SER A 225 -5.21 -18.30 -28.38
N ALA A 226 -4.60 -17.12 -28.60
CA ALA A 226 -3.94 -16.35 -27.56
C ALA A 226 -3.94 -14.83 -27.81
N VAL A 227 -3.45 -14.08 -26.80
CA VAL A 227 -3.08 -12.68 -26.98
C VAL A 227 -1.72 -12.59 -27.67
N PHE A 228 -0.72 -13.29 -27.13
CA PHE A 228 0.61 -13.42 -27.70
C PHE A 228 0.86 -14.84 -28.18
N TRP A 229 1.06 -15.00 -29.49
CA TRP A 229 1.53 -16.26 -30.07
C TRP A 229 3.00 -16.14 -30.39
N GLY A 230 3.85 -16.83 -29.61
CA GLY A 230 5.29 -16.86 -29.83
C GLY A 230 5.76 -17.98 -30.76
N ILE A 231 7.02 -17.89 -31.13
CA ILE A 231 7.81 -19.03 -31.63
C ILE A 231 8.79 -19.46 -30.52
N SER A 232 9.52 -20.56 -30.77
CA SER A 232 10.58 -20.96 -29.84
C SER A 232 11.60 -19.81 -29.67
N GLY A 233 11.83 -19.39 -28.42
CA GLY A 233 12.73 -18.28 -28.12
C GLY A 233 12.12 -16.88 -28.23
N THR A 234 10.80 -16.75 -28.41
CA THR A 234 10.14 -15.43 -28.36
C THR A 234 10.32 -14.80 -26.97
N ASN A 235 10.74 -13.54 -26.94
CA ASN A 235 10.83 -12.73 -25.73
C ASN A 235 9.81 -11.58 -25.77
N ILE A 236 9.05 -11.43 -24.69
CA ILE A 236 8.11 -10.32 -24.49
C ILE A 236 8.61 -9.54 -23.29
N ASN A 237 9.02 -8.29 -23.49
CA ASN A 237 9.63 -7.44 -22.48
C ASN A 237 8.69 -6.27 -22.16
N VAL A 238 8.22 -6.19 -20.92
CA VAL A 238 7.59 -5.00 -20.36
C VAL A 238 8.70 -4.24 -19.63
N GLU A 239 9.29 -3.25 -20.32
CA GLU A 239 10.49 -2.57 -19.86
C GLU A 239 10.24 -1.65 -18.64
N ALA A 240 11.31 -1.09 -18.08
CA ALA A 240 11.24 -0.37 -16.83
C ALA A 240 10.22 0.79 -16.87
N ASN A 241 9.39 0.89 -15.82
CA ASN A 241 8.29 1.86 -15.71
C ASN A 241 7.19 1.76 -16.78
N ALA A 242 7.20 0.74 -17.66
CA ALA A 242 6.15 0.56 -18.64
C ALA A 242 4.86 -0.01 -18.00
N ASN A 243 3.72 0.32 -18.60
CA ASN A 243 2.41 -0.22 -18.23
C ASN A 243 1.80 -0.98 -19.41
N LEU A 244 1.51 -2.26 -19.19
CA LEU A 244 0.78 -3.10 -20.12
C LEU A 244 -0.52 -3.59 -19.47
N SER A 245 -1.65 -3.16 -20.03
CA SER A 245 -2.97 -3.58 -19.59
C SER A 245 -3.68 -4.33 -20.70
N ILE A 246 -3.97 -5.61 -20.47
CA ILE A 246 -4.61 -6.50 -21.44
C ILE A 246 -5.91 -6.98 -20.85
N ARG A 247 -7.00 -6.81 -21.60
CA ARG A 247 -8.30 -7.39 -21.34
C ARG A 247 -8.66 -8.28 -22.51
N SER A 248 -8.97 -9.55 -22.25
CA SER A 248 -9.08 -10.55 -23.32
C SER A 248 -10.08 -11.68 -23.04
N ASN A 249 -10.75 -12.15 -24.10
CA ASN A 249 -11.54 -13.38 -24.09
C ASN A 249 -10.76 -14.63 -24.55
N LYS A 250 -9.46 -14.50 -24.81
CA LYS A 250 -8.64 -15.58 -25.37
C LYS A 250 -8.39 -16.68 -24.34
N GLN A 251 -8.22 -17.90 -24.83
CA GLN A 251 -7.89 -19.06 -23.98
C GLN A 251 -6.53 -18.88 -23.30
N ASN A 252 -5.56 -18.23 -23.94
CA ASN A 252 -4.21 -18.11 -23.41
C ASN A 252 -3.72 -16.65 -23.47
N LEU A 253 -3.03 -16.17 -22.45
CA LEU A 253 -2.22 -14.96 -22.60
C LEU A 253 -0.99 -15.26 -23.48
N LEU A 254 -0.28 -16.35 -23.16
CA LEU A 254 0.97 -16.76 -23.80
C LEU A 254 0.82 -18.10 -24.53
N TYR A 255 1.19 -18.17 -25.80
CA TYR A 255 1.14 -19.41 -26.59
C TYR A 255 2.49 -19.77 -27.20
N ASN A 256 2.81 -21.07 -27.19
CA ASN A 256 4.04 -21.64 -27.75
C ASN A 256 5.34 -21.17 -27.06
N ARG A 257 5.32 -21.22 -25.71
CA ARG A 257 6.48 -21.07 -24.81
C ARG A 257 7.32 -19.78 -24.96
N PRO A 258 6.71 -18.58 -25.05
CA PRO A 258 7.49 -17.34 -24.96
C PRO A 258 8.04 -17.14 -23.54
N THR A 259 9.07 -16.32 -23.41
CA THR A 259 9.51 -15.78 -22.11
C THR A 259 8.91 -14.40 -21.93
N LEU A 260 8.24 -14.16 -20.80
CA LEU A 260 7.69 -12.86 -20.43
C LEU A 260 8.56 -12.22 -19.35
N ASN A 261 9.17 -11.10 -19.66
CA ASN A 261 10.03 -10.33 -18.76
C ASN A 261 9.31 -9.05 -18.35
N ILE A 262 9.11 -8.87 -17.05
CA ILE A 262 8.48 -7.70 -16.45
C ILE A 262 9.55 -7.00 -15.65
N LEU A 263 10.09 -5.91 -16.19
CA LEU A 263 11.27 -5.22 -15.69
C LEU A 263 10.93 -4.25 -14.55
N ASP A 264 11.95 -3.54 -14.07
CA ASP A 264 11.90 -2.73 -12.86
C ASP A 264 10.75 -1.72 -12.86
N ASN A 265 9.95 -1.72 -11.79
CA ASN A 265 8.78 -0.85 -11.63
C ASN A 265 7.70 -0.99 -12.73
N ALA A 266 7.83 -1.96 -13.65
CA ALA A 266 6.86 -2.18 -14.70
C ALA A 266 5.57 -2.80 -14.14
N THR A 267 4.45 -2.55 -14.79
CA THR A 267 3.15 -3.12 -14.44
C THR A 267 2.57 -3.91 -15.59
N LEU A 268 2.23 -5.18 -15.33
CA LEU A 268 1.39 -6.01 -16.17
C LEU A 268 0.05 -6.25 -15.49
N THR A 269 -1.03 -5.92 -16.18
CA THR A 269 -2.38 -6.32 -15.79
C THR A 269 -2.98 -7.17 -16.90
N TYR A 270 -3.38 -8.39 -16.57
CA TYR A 270 -4.13 -9.28 -17.45
C TYR A 270 -5.52 -9.54 -16.87
N GLU A 271 -6.56 -9.10 -17.57
CA GLU A 271 -7.95 -9.34 -17.25
C GLU A 271 -8.57 -10.34 -18.24
N SER A 272 -8.96 -11.52 -17.76
CA SER A 272 -9.74 -12.47 -18.55
C SER A 272 -11.24 -12.31 -18.31
N TYR A 273 -12.02 -12.31 -19.38
CA TYR A 273 -13.48 -12.24 -19.29
C TYR A 273 -14.15 -13.15 -20.34
N LYS A 274 -15.43 -13.46 -20.12
CA LYS A 274 -16.24 -14.20 -21.09
C LYS A 274 -16.63 -13.29 -22.25
N GLY A 275 -15.98 -13.48 -23.40
CA GLY A 275 -16.35 -12.87 -24.68
C GLY A 275 -17.19 -13.80 -25.57
N MET A 276 -17.18 -13.53 -26.88
CA MET A 276 -18.03 -14.25 -27.85
C MET A 276 -17.59 -15.70 -28.11
N SER A 277 -16.29 -15.91 -28.40
CA SER A 277 -15.67 -17.23 -28.39
C SER A 277 -15.03 -17.43 -27.02
N TYR A 278 -15.54 -18.39 -26.25
CA TYR A 278 -15.12 -18.59 -24.87
C TYR A 278 -14.39 -19.92 -24.70
N ALA A 279 -13.30 -19.86 -23.96
CA ALA A 279 -12.59 -21.01 -23.44
C ALA A 279 -12.15 -20.69 -22.01
N THR A 280 -11.83 -21.72 -21.23
CA THR A 280 -11.27 -21.49 -19.88
C THR A 280 -9.91 -20.79 -20.03
N PRO A 281 -9.71 -19.62 -19.41
CA PRO A 281 -8.47 -18.86 -19.58
C PRO A 281 -7.32 -19.57 -18.87
N ASN A 282 -6.15 -19.55 -19.50
CA ASN A 282 -4.88 -20.00 -18.98
C ASN A 282 -3.88 -18.85 -19.15
N LEU A 283 -2.94 -18.75 -18.23
CA LEU A 283 -1.86 -17.79 -18.36
C LEU A 283 -0.89 -18.23 -19.48
N ALA A 284 -0.74 -19.54 -19.73
CA ALA A 284 0.04 -20.06 -20.84
C ALA A 284 -0.52 -21.40 -21.39
N SER A 285 -0.31 -21.67 -22.68
CA SER A 285 -0.79 -22.91 -23.35
C SER A 285 0.12 -24.11 -23.19
N SER A 286 1.35 -23.91 -22.72
CA SER A 286 2.42 -24.90 -22.81
C SER A 286 3.25 -24.96 -21.53
N SER A 287 3.72 -26.15 -21.20
CA SER A 287 4.58 -26.39 -20.05
C SER A 287 5.92 -25.68 -20.21
N ASN A 288 6.47 -25.22 -19.07
CA ASN A 288 7.75 -24.51 -18.97
C ASN A 288 7.77 -23.12 -19.62
N THR A 289 6.62 -22.44 -19.70
CA THR A 289 6.59 -21.00 -19.98
C THR A 289 7.24 -20.26 -18.80
N VAL A 290 8.13 -19.31 -19.08
CA VAL A 290 8.90 -18.59 -18.06
C VAL A 290 8.38 -17.16 -17.95
N ILE A 291 8.10 -16.74 -16.73
CA ILE A 291 7.76 -15.35 -16.38
C ILE A 291 8.83 -14.84 -15.41
N ASN A 292 9.48 -13.74 -15.75
CA ASN A 292 10.46 -13.07 -14.90
C ASN A 292 9.86 -11.77 -14.38
N ALA A 293 9.79 -11.60 -13.06
CA ALA A 293 9.30 -10.40 -12.41
C ALA A 293 10.45 -9.73 -11.65
N SER A 294 10.85 -8.55 -12.10
CA SER A 294 12.03 -7.81 -11.62
C SER A 294 11.70 -6.89 -10.43
N PRO A 295 12.69 -6.22 -9.83
CA PRO A 295 12.47 -5.39 -8.64
C PRO A 295 11.33 -4.40 -8.78
N ASN A 296 10.48 -4.34 -7.75
CA ASN A 296 9.33 -3.43 -7.66
C ASN A 296 8.27 -3.58 -8.77
N SER A 297 8.36 -4.59 -9.63
CA SER A 297 7.34 -4.82 -10.65
C SER A 297 6.01 -5.30 -10.06
N VAL A 298 4.93 -5.10 -10.81
CA VAL A 298 3.58 -5.50 -10.41
C VAL A 298 2.96 -6.40 -11.47
N VAL A 299 2.42 -7.52 -11.04
CA VAL A 299 1.65 -8.45 -11.88
C VAL A 299 0.26 -8.60 -11.31
N ASN A 300 -0.76 -8.24 -12.09
CA ASN A 300 -2.16 -8.40 -11.74
C ASN A 300 -2.84 -9.41 -12.67
N LEU A 301 -3.45 -10.43 -12.10
CA LEU A 301 -4.23 -11.45 -12.79
C LEU A 301 -5.69 -11.30 -12.37
N ILE A 302 -6.49 -10.67 -13.20
CA ILE A 302 -7.90 -10.40 -12.93
C ILE A 302 -8.72 -11.36 -13.78
N SER A 303 -9.71 -11.99 -13.17
CA SER A 303 -10.72 -12.74 -13.90
C SER A 303 -12.11 -12.31 -13.50
N ASN A 304 -13.03 -12.34 -14.45
CA ASN A 304 -14.44 -12.11 -14.18
C ASN A 304 -15.17 -13.45 -14.06
N ASP A 305 -15.08 -14.31 -15.06
CA ASP A 305 -16.01 -15.44 -15.20
C ASP A 305 -15.44 -16.81 -14.82
N TYR A 306 -14.11 -16.95 -14.80
CA TYR A 306 -13.43 -18.26 -14.63
C TYR A 306 -12.20 -18.14 -13.73
N SER A 307 -11.62 -19.27 -13.34
CA SER A 307 -10.26 -19.25 -12.77
C SER A 307 -9.23 -19.20 -13.89
N ILE A 308 -8.19 -18.37 -13.78
CA ILE A 308 -7.06 -18.38 -14.71
C ILE A 308 -6.18 -19.59 -14.39
N GLY A 309 -6.01 -20.50 -15.35
CA GLY A 309 -5.13 -21.66 -15.23
C GLY A 309 -3.65 -21.27 -15.18
N LEU A 310 -2.92 -21.80 -14.20
CA LEU A 310 -1.48 -21.52 -13.98
C LEU A 310 -0.55 -22.65 -14.44
N SER A 311 -1.12 -23.73 -14.97
CA SER A 311 -0.48 -25.04 -15.14
C SER A 311 0.91 -24.99 -15.81
N ASN A 312 1.94 -25.37 -15.03
CA ASN A 312 3.33 -25.60 -15.45
C ASN A 312 4.10 -24.35 -15.91
N ILE A 313 3.78 -23.20 -15.31
CA ILE A 313 4.54 -21.97 -15.47
C ILE A 313 5.67 -21.91 -14.44
N ILE A 314 6.81 -21.36 -14.84
CA ILE A 314 7.92 -21.03 -13.95
C ILE A 314 7.95 -19.51 -13.80
N LEU A 315 7.71 -19.05 -12.57
CA LEU A 315 7.80 -17.64 -12.21
C LEU A 315 9.09 -17.41 -11.43
N ASN A 316 9.99 -16.60 -11.97
CA ASN A 316 11.16 -16.12 -11.26
C ASN A 316 10.86 -14.72 -10.70
N ALA A 317 10.64 -14.67 -9.39
CA ALA A 317 10.35 -13.45 -8.63
C ALA A 317 11.67 -12.87 -8.07
N ASN A 318 12.23 -11.89 -8.77
CA ASN A 318 13.40 -11.12 -8.34
C ASN A 318 12.94 -9.82 -7.66
N GLY A 319 12.37 -9.93 -6.45
CA GLY A 319 11.91 -8.77 -5.68
C GLY A 319 10.72 -7.96 -6.26
N PRO A 320 9.69 -8.58 -6.88
CA PRO A 320 8.53 -7.83 -7.37
C PRO A 320 7.76 -7.19 -6.21
N LYS A 321 7.19 -6.01 -6.43
CA LYS A 321 6.35 -5.35 -5.41
C LYS A 321 5.16 -6.23 -5.04
N SER A 322 4.52 -6.83 -6.05
CA SER A 322 3.50 -7.85 -5.83
C SER A 322 3.12 -8.64 -7.06
N ILE A 323 2.58 -9.82 -6.78
CA ILE A 323 1.81 -10.61 -7.73
C ILE A 323 0.45 -10.84 -7.09
N TYR A 324 -0.58 -10.32 -7.73
CA TYR A 324 -1.94 -10.28 -7.22
C TYR A 324 -2.88 -10.96 -8.18
N ALA A 325 -3.77 -11.80 -7.66
CA ALA A 325 -4.85 -12.37 -8.45
C ALA A 325 -6.20 -12.13 -7.79
N LEU A 326 -7.22 -11.89 -8.61
CA LEU A 326 -8.58 -11.58 -8.20
C LEU A 326 -9.58 -12.18 -9.18
N ASN A 327 -10.65 -12.77 -8.64
CA ASN A 327 -11.88 -13.04 -9.38
C ASN A 327 -13.01 -12.12 -8.91
N ASN A 328 -13.56 -11.33 -9.83
CA ASN A 328 -14.63 -10.37 -9.51
C ASN A 328 -15.99 -11.02 -9.23
N ASN A 329 -16.24 -12.24 -9.72
CA ASN A 329 -17.46 -13.00 -9.43
C ASN A 329 -17.37 -13.85 -8.15
N GLY A 330 -16.28 -13.75 -7.39
CA GLY A 330 -16.16 -14.38 -6.07
C GLY A 330 -15.91 -15.90 -6.07
N ILE A 331 -15.60 -16.48 -7.24
CA ILE A 331 -15.06 -17.85 -7.36
C ILE A 331 -13.52 -17.81 -7.28
N ALA A 332 -12.83 -18.96 -7.38
CA ALA A 332 -11.36 -18.99 -7.31
C ALA A 332 -10.70 -18.11 -8.41
N ALA A 333 -9.71 -17.29 -8.04
CA ALA A 333 -8.96 -16.44 -8.96
C ALA A 333 -8.18 -17.25 -10.00
N THR A 334 -7.57 -18.33 -9.55
CA THR A 334 -6.67 -19.15 -10.36
C THR A 334 -6.88 -20.63 -10.08
N SER A 335 -6.45 -21.48 -11.02
CA SER A 335 -6.49 -22.93 -10.90
C SER A 335 -5.16 -23.57 -11.36
N GLY A 336 -4.98 -24.85 -11.08
CA GLY A 336 -3.75 -25.57 -11.45
C GLY A 336 -2.58 -25.26 -10.52
N SER A 337 -1.36 -25.23 -11.07
CA SER A 337 -0.14 -24.98 -10.30
C SER A 337 0.97 -24.30 -11.09
N MET A 338 1.75 -23.46 -10.41
CA MET A 338 2.93 -22.75 -10.91
C MET A 338 4.10 -22.95 -9.96
N THR A 339 5.32 -23.04 -10.49
CA THR A 339 6.53 -23.00 -9.67
C THR A 339 6.95 -21.55 -9.49
N VAL A 340 7.10 -21.13 -8.23
CA VAL A 340 7.58 -19.79 -7.87
C VAL A 340 8.99 -19.92 -7.31
N ASN A 341 9.94 -19.32 -8.00
CA ASN A 341 11.33 -19.19 -7.57
C ASN A 341 11.55 -17.76 -7.12
N ARG A 342 11.77 -17.54 -5.81
CA ARG A 342 12.24 -16.25 -5.33
C ARG A 342 13.75 -16.17 -5.55
N THR A 343 14.21 -15.26 -6.41
CA THR A 343 15.60 -15.20 -6.88
C THR A 343 16.36 -13.96 -6.42
N ASP A 344 15.72 -13.04 -5.72
CA ASP A 344 16.39 -11.87 -5.14
C ASP A 344 17.21 -12.20 -3.89
N SER A 345 18.05 -11.26 -3.46
CA SER A 345 18.88 -11.35 -2.25
C SER A 345 18.33 -10.53 -1.07
N SER A 346 17.06 -10.11 -1.10
CA SER A 346 16.48 -9.27 -0.05
C SER A 346 16.32 -10.04 1.26
N LYS A 347 16.74 -9.43 2.37
CA LYS A 347 16.56 -9.97 3.72
C LYS A 347 15.09 -10.01 4.16
N TYR A 348 14.22 -9.24 3.50
CA TYR A 348 12.82 -9.12 3.88
C TYR A 348 12.01 -10.31 3.34
N PRO A 349 11.22 -11.01 4.17
CA PRO A 349 10.44 -12.17 3.72
C PRO A 349 9.24 -11.74 2.88
N TYR A 350 8.81 -12.63 1.99
CA TYR A 350 7.50 -12.54 1.34
C TYR A 350 6.46 -13.39 2.06
N THR A 351 5.21 -13.01 1.87
CA THR A 351 4.05 -13.76 2.32
C THR A 351 3.09 -13.98 1.15
N LEU A 352 2.38 -15.10 1.19
CA LEU A 352 1.29 -15.46 0.30
C LEU A 352 0.02 -15.54 1.14
N GLN A 353 -0.89 -14.61 0.92
CA GLN A 353 -2.19 -14.55 1.60
C GLN A 353 -3.29 -14.83 0.58
N SER A 354 -4.37 -15.46 1.02
CA SER A 354 -5.55 -15.74 0.19
C SER A 354 -6.84 -15.31 0.88
N LEU A 355 -7.83 -14.88 0.11
CA LEU A 355 -9.19 -14.59 0.56
C LEU A 355 -10.15 -15.62 0.01
N SER A 356 -10.92 -16.27 0.88
CA SER A 356 -12.04 -17.12 0.48
C SER A 356 -13.15 -16.33 -0.22
N SER A 357 -14.11 -17.04 -0.83
CA SER A 357 -15.34 -16.43 -1.36
C SER A 357 -16.11 -15.62 -0.30
N THR A 358 -16.04 -16.04 0.96
CA THR A 358 -16.65 -15.39 2.14
C THR A 358 -15.80 -14.29 2.80
N ASN A 359 -14.72 -13.81 2.15
CA ASN A 359 -13.78 -12.81 2.69
C ASN A 359 -13.03 -13.24 3.96
N ILE A 360 -12.83 -14.53 4.15
CA ILE A 360 -11.97 -15.03 5.23
C ILE A 360 -10.54 -15.07 4.69
N GLN A 361 -9.64 -14.29 5.32
CA GLN A 361 -8.23 -14.32 5.01
C GLN A 361 -7.55 -15.54 5.64
N THR A 362 -6.73 -16.22 4.85
CA THR A 362 -5.85 -17.29 5.29
C THR A 362 -4.43 -17.04 4.78
N THR A 363 -3.46 -17.49 5.56
CA THR A 363 -2.06 -17.50 5.16
C THR A 363 -1.79 -18.79 4.38
N GLY A 364 -1.53 -18.64 3.09
CA GLY A 364 -1.19 -19.75 2.21
C GLY A 364 0.24 -20.23 2.42
N LYS A 365 1.18 -19.28 2.51
CA LYS A 365 2.58 -19.53 2.87
C LYS A 365 3.19 -18.26 3.43
N ASP A 366 3.97 -18.36 4.51
CA ASP A 366 4.64 -17.21 5.12
C ASP A 366 6.16 -17.44 5.20
N ASN A 367 6.89 -16.38 5.56
CA ASN A 367 8.34 -16.41 5.72
C ASN A 367 9.08 -16.99 4.49
N ILE A 368 8.64 -16.60 3.29
CA ILE A 368 9.24 -17.04 2.03
C ILE A 368 10.54 -16.26 1.87
N LEU A 369 11.69 -16.88 2.19
CA LEU A 369 13.02 -16.26 2.16
C LEU A 369 13.60 -16.19 0.74
N SER A 370 14.62 -15.35 0.55
CA SER A 370 15.42 -15.28 -0.69
C SER A 370 15.93 -16.66 -1.12
N ASN A 371 16.06 -16.89 -2.44
CA ASN A 371 16.56 -18.13 -3.03
C ASN A 371 15.75 -19.39 -2.64
N THR A 372 14.45 -19.22 -2.38
CA THR A 372 13.54 -20.34 -2.14
C THR A 372 12.67 -20.62 -3.35
N SER A 373 12.34 -21.91 -3.53
CA SER A 373 11.39 -22.36 -4.54
C SER A 373 10.20 -23.04 -3.87
N PHE A 374 9.00 -22.83 -4.40
CA PHE A 374 7.80 -23.54 -3.96
C PHE A 374 6.77 -23.63 -5.07
N THR A 375 5.88 -24.61 -4.95
CA THR A 375 4.73 -24.75 -5.84
C THR A 375 3.56 -23.93 -5.30
N LEU A 376 3.12 -22.96 -6.09
CA LEU A 376 1.85 -22.27 -5.90
C LEU A 376 0.73 -23.14 -6.47
N ASN A 377 -0.14 -23.66 -5.60
CA ASN A 377 -1.27 -24.54 -5.92
C ASN A 377 -2.40 -24.40 -4.88
N SER A 378 -3.40 -25.29 -4.96
CA SER A 378 -4.55 -25.33 -4.05
C SER A 378 -4.17 -25.44 -2.57
N SER A 379 -3.12 -26.17 -2.20
CA SER A 379 -2.68 -26.31 -0.80
C SER A 379 -1.98 -25.06 -0.27
N THR A 380 -1.43 -24.22 -1.14
CA THR A 380 -0.89 -22.89 -0.79
C THR A 380 -1.93 -21.77 -0.85
N GLY A 381 -3.23 -22.08 -0.99
CA GLY A 381 -4.31 -21.11 -0.84
C GLY A 381 -4.85 -20.46 -2.11
N ILE A 382 -4.41 -20.84 -3.32
CA ILE A 382 -4.88 -20.19 -4.56
C ILE A 382 -6.34 -20.48 -4.95
N ASN A 383 -7.02 -21.37 -4.20
CA ASN A 383 -8.45 -21.63 -4.38
C ASN A 383 -9.33 -20.47 -3.90
N GLY A 384 -8.75 -19.48 -3.23
CA GLY A 384 -9.45 -18.26 -2.84
C GLY A 384 -9.88 -17.41 -4.04
N LYS A 385 -10.87 -16.53 -3.83
CA LYS A 385 -11.29 -15.56 -4.84
C LYS A 385 -10.25 -14.48 -5.10
N ALA A 386 -9.31 -14.31 -4.19
CA ALA A 386 -8.15 -13.47 -4.40
C ALA A 386 -6.96 -14.06 -3.64
N TRP A 387 -5.76 -13.79 -4.13
CA TRP A 387 -4.53 -14.04 -3.40
C TRP A 387 -3.48 -12.99 -3.75
N VAL A 388 -2.54 -12.77 -2.84
CA VAL A 388 -1.45 -11.84 -3.02
C VAL A 388 -0.15 -12.44 -2.53
N TYR A 389 0.87 -12.38 -3.38
CA TYR A 389 2.27 -12.60 -3.05
C TYR A 389 2.97 -11.24 -3.00
N THR A 390 3.45 -10.85 -1.82
CA THR A 390 4.09 -9.54 -1.60
C THR A 390 5.02 -9.61 -0.38
N THR A 391 5.87 -8.60 -0.22
CA THR A 391 6.71 -8.45 0.97
C THR A 391 5.84 -8.37 2.23
N THR A 392 6.18 -9.14 3.25
CA THR A 392 5.59 -8.98 4.59
C THR A 392 5.95 -7.60 5.12
N PRO A 393 5.03 -6.86 5.79
CA PRO A 393 5.41 -5.64 6.51
C PRO A 393 6.53 -5.94 7.51
N THR A 394 7.53 -5.05 7.57
CA THR A 394 8.76 -5.27 8.32
C THR A 394 8.96 -4.19 9.36
N ILE A 395 9.47 -4.62 10.52
CA ILE A 395 10.01 -3.75 11.55
C ILE A 395 11.52 -3.66 11.32
N ASP A 396 12.02 -2.44 11.19
CA ASP A 396 13.46 -2.20 11.04
C ASP A 396 14.13 -1.94 12.38
N SER A 397 13.46 -1.22 13.28
CA SER A 397 13.94 -0.98 14.65
C SER A 397 12.80 -0.58 15.60
N ALA A 398 12.99 -0.82 16.90
CA ALA A 398 12.11 -0.29 17.93
C ALA A 398 12.93 0.20 19.14
N SER A 399 12.48 1.29 19.78
CA SER A 399 13.02 1.80 21.05
C SER A 399 11.90 2.02 22.04
N PHE A 400 12.16 1.72 23.31
CA PHE A 400 11.21 1.87 24.41
C PHE A 400 11.89 2.47 25.63
N ASP A 401 11.33 3.57 26.14
CA ASP A 401 11.94 4.38 27.18
C ASP A 401 10.96 4.81 28.26
N SER A 402 11.47 4.92 29.48
CA SER A 402 10.71 5.45 30.61
C SER A 402 10.72 6.96 30.55
N GLN A 403 9.54 7.57 30.63
CA GLN A 403 9.38 8.99 30.85
C GLN A 403 8.84 9.16 32.27
N VAL A 404 9.70 9.60 33.19
CA VAL A 404 9.38 9.73 34.62
C VAL A 404 9.67 11.13 35.13
N GLY A 405 8.88 11.58 36.11
CA GLY A 405 9.03 12.89 36.73
C GLY A 405 7.89 13.16 37.73
N SER A 406 7.79 14.39 38.21
CA SER A 406 6.72 14.81 39.13
C SER A 406 5.36 14.55 38.48
N LYS A 407 4.60 13.59 39.05
CA LYS A 407 3.29 13.16 38.53
C LYS A 407 3.33 12.63 37.08
N ILE A 408 4.47 12.08 36.67
CA ILE A 408 4.66 11.46 35.35
C ILE A 408 5.32 10.09 35.54
N SER A 409 4.66 9.04 35.04
CA SER A 409 5.25 7.71 34.88
C SER A 409 4.68 7.02 33.66
N ASN A 410 5.24 7.38 32.51
CA ASN A 410 4.88 6.81 31.22
C ASN A 410 5.96 5.87 30.72
N LEU A 411 5.54 4.95 29.87
CA LEU A 411 6.39 4.20 28.97
C LEU A 411 6.13 4.73 27.56
N THR A 412 7.18 5.16 26.87
CA THR A 412 7.11 5.66 25.50
C THR A 412 7.80 4.71 24.54
N GLY A 413 7.33 4.66 23.30
CA GLY A 413 7.92 3.80 22.27
C GLY A 413 7.92 4.43 20.89
N THR A 414 8.94 4.07 20.12
CA THR A 414 9.04 4.36 18.68
C THR A 414 9.28 3.05 17.95
N ILE A 415 8.49 2.76 16.90
CA ILE A 415 8.65 1.57 16.07
C ILE A 415 8.79 2.02 14.62
N ILE A 416 9.98 1.81 14.06
CA ILE A 416 10.32 2.16 12.68
C ILE A 416 10.19 0.91 11.81
N GLY A 417 9.53 1.05 10.67
CA GLY A 417 9.34 -0.04 9.73
C GLY A 417 8.69 0.43 8.44
N SER A 418 8.01 -0.47 7.74
CA SER A 418 7.34 -0.20 6.46
C SER A 418 6.50 1.09 6.49
N GLN A 419 6.54 1.88 5.42
CA GLN A 419 5.75 3.11 5.29
C GLN A 419 4.25 2.80 5.16
N ASN A 420 3.40 3.78 5.48
CA ASN A 420 1.93 3.70 5.35
C ASN A 420 1.27 2.53 6.10
N THR A 421 1.91 2.07 7.17
CA THR A 421 1.41 0.99 8.02
C THR A 421 1.10 1.50 9.42
N VAL A 422 0.24 0.79 10.14
CA VAL A 422 -0.06 1.05 11.55
C VAL A 422 0.82 0.18 12.44
N ARG A 423 1.12 0.65 13.66
CA ARG A 423 1.82 -0.10 14.71
C ARG A 423 0.80 -0.57 15.72
N ASN A 424 0.72 -1.87 15.97
CA ASN A 424 -0.09 -2.40 17.04
C ASN A 424 0.80 -2.75 18.22
N ILE A 425 0.42 -2.34 19.43
CA ILE A 425 1.19 -2.54 20.65
C ILE A 425 0.29 -3.09 21.76
N LYS A 426 0.81 -4.06 22.51
CA LYS A 426 0.24 -4.53 23.77
C LYS A 426 1.31 -4.45 24.86
N VAL A 427 0.97 -3.87 26.00
CA VAL A 427 1.88 -3.76 27.16
C VAL A 427 1.27 -4.54 28.33
N SER A 428 2.08 -5.39 28.96
CA SER A 428 1.65 -6.26 30.05
C SER A 428 2.74 -6.40 31.11
N SER A 429 2.34 -6.53 32.37
CA SER A 429 3.25 -6.85 33.49
C SER A 429 3.63 -8.34 33.54
N SER A 430 3.02 -9.18 32.70
CA SER A 430 3.29 -10.61 32.57
C SER A 430 3.36 -11.05 31.11
N LYS A 431 4.02 -12.19 30.86
CA LYS A 431 4.08 -12.76 29.51
C LYS A 431 2.69 -13.15 28.99
N LEU A 432 2.43 -12.87 27.72
CA LEU A 432 1.14 -13.16 27.06
C LEU A 432 1.10 -14.51 26.35
N TYR A 433 2.20 -15.26 26.36
CA TYR A 433 2.30 -16.57 25.73
C TYR A 433 3.10 -17.54 26.59
N THR A 434 2.90 -18.83 26.35
CA THR A 434 3.62 -19.92 27.00
C THR A 434 4.76 -20.41 26.11
N GLY A 435 5.91 -20.75 26.70
CA GLY A 435 7.11 -21.18 25.98
C GLY A 435 8.18 -20.09 25.90
N SER A 436 9.26 -20.37 25.17
CA SER A 436 10.40 -19.46 25.04
C SER A 436 10.45 -18.73 23.69
N ASP A 437 9.86 -19.31 22.64
CA ASP A 437 9.96 -18.80 21.27
C ASP A 437 8.66 -18.11 20.83
N ILE A 438 8.72 -16.77 20.76
CA ILE A 438 7.62 -15.93 20.29
C ILE A 438 7.26 -16.19 18.82
N THR A 439 8.18 -16.73 18.01
CA THR A 439 7.97 -16.86 16.56
C THR A 439 7.02 -18.01 16.18
N THR A 440 6.68 -18.87 17.14
CA THR A 440 5.77 -20.01 16.98
C THR A 440 4.32 -19.59 16.78
N ASP A 441 3.56 -20.34 15.97
CA ASP A 441 2.15 -20.04 15.69
C ASP A 441 1.29 -20.05 16.96
N THR A 442 1.62 -20.93 17.92
CA THR A 442 0.96 -20.97 19.24
C THR A 442 1.18 -19.66 20.01
N ALA A 443 2.41 -19.16 20.09
CA ALA A 443 2.70 -17.90 20.78
C ALA A 443 2.02 -16.71 20.10
N GLN A 444 2.10 -16.63 18.77
CA GLN A 444 1.43 -15.58 17.98
C GLN A 444 -0.09 -15.59 18.22
N SER A 445 -0.72 -16.78 18.25
CA SER A 445 -2.16 -16.91 18.51
C SER A 445 -2.55 -16.52 19.94
N GLN A 446 -1.73 -16.85 20.94
CA GLN A 446 -1.97 -16.46 22.34
C GLN A 446 -1.89 -14.93 22.52
N ILE A 447 -0.90 -14.28 21.89
CA ILE A 447 -0.78 -12.81 21.90
C ILE A 447 -1.98 -12.18 21.18
N ASP A 448 -2.37 -12.67 20.00
CA ASP A 448 -3.54 -12.16 19.26
C ASP A 448 -4.81 -12.25 20.13
N LYS A 449 -5.04 -13.37 20.83
CA LYS A 449 -6.23 -13.66 21.65
C LYS A 449 -6.17 -13.13 23.09
N SER A 450 -5.09 -12.47 23.50
CA SER A 450 -4.95 -11.96 24.87
C SER A 450 -6.05 -10.94 25.20
N THR A 451 -6.45 -10.87 26.48
CA THR A 451 -7.40 -9.86 26.97
C THR A 451 -6.81 -8.44 27.04
N ILE A 452 -5.48 -8.31 26.98
CA ILE A 452 -4.80 -7.01 26.89
C ILE A 452 -5.22 -6.30 25.60
N SER A 453 -5.69 -5.06 25.75
CA SER A 453 -6.11 -4.21 24.64
C SER A 453 -4.94 -3.83 23.75
N THR A 454 -5.18 -3.88 22.44
CA THR A 454 -4.23 -3.38 21.44
C THR A 454 -4.34 -1.86 21.35
N GLN A 455 -3.23 -1.17 21.50
CA GLN A 455 -3.09 0.23 21.10
C GLN A 455 -2.59 0.28 19.65
N THR A 456 -3.19 1.14 18.83
CA THR A 456 -2.78 1.37 17.44
C THR A 456 -2.20 2.76 17.28
N ILE A 457 -0.99 2.86 16.74
CA ILE A 457 -0.28 4.11 16.44
C ILE A 457 -0.08 4.22 14.94
N SER A 458 -0.27 5.42 14.40
CA SER A 458 -0.03 5.69 12.97
C SER A 458 1.42 6.11 12.76
N GLY A 459 2.07 5.55 11.74
CA GLY A 459 3.40 5.98 11.32
C GLY A 459 4.53 5.57 12.27
N ASN A 460 5.58 6.40 12.32
CA ASN A 460 6.83 6.15 13.04
C ASN A 460 7.00 7.07 14.27
N ASP A 461 5.95 7.75 14.70
CA ASP A 461 6.05 8.76 15.75
C ASP A 461 6.27 8.16 17.14
N LEU A 462 6.91 8.92 18.03
CA LEU A 462 7.00 8.59 19.44
C LEU A 462 5.61 8.63 20.08
N ALA A 463 5.21 7.54 20.74
CA ALA A 463 3.92 7.45 21.41
C ALA A 463 4.07 7.04 22.87
N ILE A 464 3.15 7.49 23.71
CA ILE A 464 2.94 6.93 25.06
C ILE A 464 2.22 5.60 24.89
N ILE A 465 2.86 4.52 25.33
CA ILE A 465 2.36 3.14 25.19
C ILE A 465 1.90 2.52 26.51
N GLY A 466 2.17 3.20 27.62
CA GLY A 466 1.66 2.85 28.94
C GLY A 466 1.80 4.03 29.88
N SER A 467 0.91 4.12 30.87
CA SER A 467 0.85 5.22 31.83
C SER A 467 0.59 4.68 33.24
N ASN A 468 0.99 5.45 34.25
CA ASN A 468 0.84 5.10 35.66
C ASN A 468 1.51 3.76 36.04
N ILE A 469 2.70 3.51 35.48
CA ILE A 469 3.46 2.29 35.72
C ILE A 469 4.36 2.49 36.94
N SER A 470 4.38 1.51 37.85
CA SER A 470 5.23 1.58 39.05
C SER A 470 6.71 1.45 38.70
N GLY A 471 7.55 2.27 39.32
CA GLY A 471 9.01 2.17 39.18
C GLY A 471 9.52 0.80 39.64
N GLY A 472 10.49 0.24 38.91
CA GLY A 472 11.00 -1.10 39.13
C GLY A 472 10.16 -2.23 38.51
N GLN A 473 8.95 -1.94 38.02
CA GLN A 473 8.11 -2.95 37.38
C GLN A 473 8.62 -3.30 35.97
N LEU A 474 8.80 -4.60 35.70
CA LEU A 474 9.08 -5.11 34.36
C LEU A 474 7.80 -5.08 33.51
N GLN A 475 7.91 -4.51 32.31
CA GLN A 475 6.87 -4.53 31.29
C GLN A 475 7.32 -5.37 30.10
N TYR A 476 6.43 -6.25 29.64
CA TYR A 476 6.52 -6.97 28.37
C TYR A 476 5.76 -6.17 27.31
N ILE A 477 6.44 -5.81 26.25
CA ILE A 477 5.94 -4.97 25.17
C ILE A 477 5.89 -5.83 23.91
N TYR A 478 4.69 -6.10 23.42
CA TYR A 478 4.47 -6.84 22.19
C TYR A 478 4.08 -5.87 21.11
N TYR A 479 4.76 -5.94 19.96
CA TYR A 479 4.48 -5.04 18.86
C TYR A 479 4.54 -5.72 17.50
N ASN A 480 3.66 -5.28 16.60
CA ASN A 480 3.67 -5.67 15.19
C ASN A 480 3.34 -4.48 14.28
N ILE A 481 3.55 -4.67 12.99
CA ILE A 481 3.19 -3.71 11.96
C ILE A 481 2.13 -4.31 11.05
N GLN A 482 1.14 -3.51 10.68
CA GLN A 482 0.02 -3.93 9.85
C GLN A 482 -0.26 -2.95 8.71
N ASP A 483 -0.56 -3.51 7.53
CA ASP A 483 -1.07 -2.80 6.36
C ASP A 483 -2.44 -3.40 5.97
N SER A 484 -3.50 -2.61 6.14
CA SER A 484 -4.87 -3.00 5.78
C SER A 484 -5.37 -2.38 4.48
N ASN A 485 -4.57 -1.53 3.83
CA ASN A 485 -5.05 -0.66 2.76
C ASN A 485 -4.37 -0.95 1.42
N LYS A 486 -3.28 -1.73 1.41
CA LYS A 486 -2.52 -2.04 0.19
C LYS A 486 -3.28 -2.90 -0.82
N TYR A 487 -4.08 -3.86 -0.38
CA TYR A 487 -4.90 -4.72 -1.24
C TYR A 487 -6.32 -4.87 -0.67
N PRO A 488 -7.37 -4.71 -1.49
CA PRO A 488 -8.75 -4.83 -1.02
C PRO A 488 -9.01 -6.17 -0.29
N GLY A 489 -9.51 -6.07 0.94
CA GLY A 489 -9.86 -7.22 1.77
C GLY A 489 -8.70 -7.89 2.50
N PHE A 490 -7.45 -7.52 2.23
CA PHE A 490 -6.29 -8.09 2.91
C PHE A 490 -5.80 -7.22 4.06
N VAL A 491 -5.44 -7.89 5.16
CA VAL A 491 -4.67 -7.32 6.26
C VAL A 491 -3.33 -8.03 6.31
N LEU A 492 -2.29 -7.37 5.83
CA LEU A 492 -0.92 -7.87 5.89
C LEU A 492 -0.32 -7.46 7.24
N LYS A 493 0.22 -8.41 7.99
CA LYS A 493 0.82 -8.13 9.31
C LYS A 493 2.17 -8.80 9.45
N SER A 494 3.11 -8.13 10.14
CA SER A 494 4.31 -8.78 10.65
C SER A 494 3.93 -9.72 11.80
N LYS A 495 4.82 -10.66 12.13
CA LYS A 495 4.74 -11.36 13.41
C LYS A 495 4.90 -10.37 14.57
N TRP A 496 4.31 -10.71 15.71
CA TRP A 496 4.57 -10.05 16.99
C TRP A 496 6.02 -10.25 17.41
N VAL A 497 6.63 -9.17 17.87
CA VAL A 497 7.96 -9.13 18.48
C VAL A 497 7.81 -8.73 19.95
N GLU A 498 8.65 -9.28 20.83
CA GLU A 498 8.71 -8.93 22.25
C GLU A 498 9.90 -8.01 22.52
N ALA A 499 9.66 -6.97 23.31
CA ALA A 499 10.68 -6.22 24.03
C ALA A 499 10.33 -6.19 25.51
N GLN A 500 11.32 -5.88 26.34
CA GLN A 500 11.18 -5.77 27.78
C GLN A 500 11.74 -4.44 28.25
N LYS A 501 11.04 -3.76 29.16
CA LYS A 501 11.51 -2.53 29.80
C LYS A 501 11.18 -2.55 31.28
N ILE A 502 12.19 -2.34 32.11
CA ILE A 502 11.99 -2.05 33.53
C ILE A 502 11.70 -0.56 33.65
N GLN A 503 10.58 -0.21 34.29
CA GLN A 503 10.22 1.19 34.48
C GLN A 503 11.22 1.85 35.42
N THR A 504 11.76 3.00 35.01
CA THR A 504 12.71 3.76 35.85
C THR A 504 12.02 4.22 37.13
N SER A 505 12.68 4.02 38.27
CA SER A 505 12.17 4.49 39.56
C SER A 505 12.46 5.99 39.73
N TYR A 506 11.44 6.75 40.09
CA TYR A 506 11.50 8.18 40.36
C TYR A 506 10.80 8.48 41.69
N LYS A 507 11.48 9.25 42.55
CA LYS A 507 10.99 9.61 43.88
C LYS A 507 10.97 11.11 44.02
N GLU A 508 9.86 11.62 44.50
CA GLU A 508 9.71 13.02 44.83
C GLU A 508 8.65 13.14 45.92
N ILE A 509 9.07 13.56 47.10
CA ILE A 509 8.18 13.77 48.24
C ILE A 509 8.07 15.26 48.50
N THR A 510 6.85 15.77 48.49
CA THR A 510 6.56 17.16 48.83
C THR A 510 6.15 17.23 50.29
N ILE A 511 6.99 17.85 51.11
CA ILE A 511 6.72 18.13 52.53
C ILE A 511 6.36 19.61 52.64
N PRO A 512 5.25 19.98 53.30
CA PRO A 512 4.88 21.39 53.49
C PRO A 512 5.97 22.17 54.24
N ASP A 513 6.40 23.31 53.70
CA ASP A 513 7.31 24.24 54.37
C ASP A 513 6.53 25.19 55.30
N LYS A 514 5.78 24.60 56.24
CA LYS A 514 5.06 25.33 57.28
C LYS A 514 5.11 24.54 58.58
N ASN A 515 5.25 25.23 59.71
CA ASN A 515 5.08 24.57 61.00
C ASN A 515 3.61 24.20 61.20
N ILE A 516 3.34 23.10 61.91
CA ILE A 516 1.99 22.88 62.43
C ILE A 516 1.82 23.83 63.61
N THR A 517 0.80 24.68 63.52
CA THR A 517 0.47 25.65 64.56
C THR A 517 -0.91 25.31 65.10
N PHE A 518 -1.04 25.25 66.43
CA PHE A 518 -2.33 25.14 67.09
C PHE A 518 -2.34 25.97 68.36
N ASP A 519 -3.50 26.51 68.71
CA ASP A 519 -3.69 27.21 69.98
C ASP A 519 -3.96 26.21 71.09
N GLN A 520 -3.31 26.37 72.24
CA GLN A 520 -3.55 25.50 73.40
C GLN A 520 -5.05 25.39 73.70
N PRO A 521 -5.59 24.18 73.89
CA PRO A 521 -6.99 24.02 74.26
C PRO A 521 -7.21 24.36 75.74
N ILE A 522 -8.47 24.49 76.13
CA ILE A 522 -8.87 24.44 77.55
C ILE A 522 -8.44 23.07 78.11
N PRO A 523 -7.93 22.98 79.37
CA PRO A 523 -7.41 21.73 79.94
C PRO A 523 -8.29 20.51 79.65
N GLY A 524 -7.68 19.45 79.13
CA GLY A 524 -8.37 18.24 78.70
C GLY A 524 -7.91 17.70 77.35
N LEU A 525 -8.66 16.71 76.87
CA LEU A 525 -8.42 16.05 75.59
C LEU A 525 -8.78 16.96 74.41
N PHE A 526 -7.95 16.92 73.39
CA PHE A 526 -8.21 17.62 72.14
C PHE A 526 -7.70 16.85 70.93
N ASN A 527 -8.27 17.18 69.78
CA ASN A 527 -7.83 16.73 68.48
C ASN A 527 -7.94 17.91 67.52
N ASP A 528 -6.81 18.33 66.96
CA ASP A 528 -6.73 19.38 65.97
C ASP A 528 -6.48 18.79 64.59
N VAL A 529 -7.34 19.17 63.64
CA VAL A 529 -7.28 18.68 62.27
C VAL A 529 -6.41 19.66 61.50
N SER A 530 -5.19 19.24 61.16
CA SER A 530 -4.25 20.10 60.45
C SER A 530 -4.27 19.80 58.96
N ASP A 531 -4.21 20.84 58.13
CA ASP A 531 -3.99 20.72 56.67
C ASP A 531 -2.51 20.42 56.33
N TYR A 532 -1.80 19.68 57.19
CA TYR A 532 -0.43 19.27 56.94
C TYR A 532 -0.41 17.95 56.18
N LYS A 533 -0.23 18.03 54.85
CA LYS A 533 -0.26 16.88 53.94
C LYS A 533 1.09 16.69 53.27
N VAL A 534 1.64 15.49 53.39
CA VAL A 534 2.84 15.08 52.66
C VAL A 534 2.42 14.27 51.45
N TYR A 535 2.93 14.62 50.26
CA TYR A 535 2.55 13.99 48.99
C TYR A 535 3.72 13.24 48.39
N ASN A 536 3.43 12.09 47.79
CA ASN A 536 4.33 11.38 46.88
C ASN A 536 3.98 11.75 45.44
N SER A 537 4.84 12.54 44.81
CA SER A 537 4.77 12.88 43.37
C SER A 537 5.57 11.89 42.52
N GLY A 538 6.26 10.93 43.14
CA GLY A 538 7.02 9.87 42.49
C GLY A 538 6.18 8.68 42.05
N ASN A 539 6.84 7.71 41.40
CA ASN A 539 6.21 6.51 40.83
C ASN A 539 6.54 5.22 41.60
N VAL A 540 7.20 5.33 42.75
CA VAL A 540 7.45 4.21 43.66
C VAL A 540 6.83 4.50 45.03
N PRO A 541 6.30 3.48 45.71
CA PRO A 541 5.90 3.63 47.11
C PRO A 541 7.10 4.01 47.97
N VAL A 542 6.84 4.81 49.01
CA VAL A 542 7.84 5.19 50.01
C VAL A 542 7.30 5.02 51.42
N ASN A 543 8.17 4.76 52.37
CA ASN A 543 7.85 4.79 53.79
C ASN A 543 8.23 6.14 54.40
N LEU A 544 7.28 6.79 55.07
CA LEU A 544 7.51 7.95 55.90
C LEU A 544 7.62 7.54 57.36
N SER A 545 8.60 8.09 58.08
CA SER A 545 8.72 7.97 59.53
C SER A 545 9.03 9.33 60.14
N VAL A 546 8.40 9.64 61.28
CA VAL A 546 8.69 10.86 62.03
C VAL A 546 9.92 10.62 62.89
N THR A 547 11.00 11.37 62.64
CA THR A 547 12.29 11.18 63.34
C THR A 547 12.40 12.04 64.59
N SER A 548 11.85 13.25 64.53
CA SER A 548 11.82 14.18 65.67
C SER A 548 10.71 15.20 65.46
N ILE A 549 10.13 15.65 66.56
CA ILE A 549 9.18 16.77 66.58
C ILE A 549 9.76 17.80 67.53
N THR A 550 9.97 19.02 67.04
CA THR A 550 10.57 20.10 67.82
C THR A 550 9.54 21.18 68.10
N ASN A 551 9.37 21.51 69.39
CA ASN A 551 8.58 22.64 69.83
C ASN A 551 9.45 23.91 69.80
N SER A 552 8.94 24.96 69.17
CA SER A 552 9.65 26.25 69.09
C SER A 552 9.39 27.14 70.33
N ASN A 553 8.45 26.75 71.20
CA ASN A 553 8.02 27.53 72.36
C ASN A 553 8.54 26.87 73.66
N THR A 554 9.55 27.47 74.30
CA THR A 554 10.29 26.90 75.44
C THR A 554 9.51 26.90 76.77
N ASN A 555 8.38 27.59 76.84
CA ASN A 555 7.63 27.79 78.09
C ASN A 555 6.65 26.65 78.42
N VAL A 556 6.52 25.66 77.52
CA VAL A 556 5.60 24.52 77.67
C VAL A 556 6.39 23.23 77.55
N GLY A 557 6.44 22.47 78.65
CA GLY A 557 7.14 21.19 78.72
C GLY A 557 6.43 20.11 77.92
N LEU A 558 7.18 19.37 77.11
CA LEU A 558 6.65 18.20 76.39
C LEU A 558 6.90 16.94 77.23
N VAL A 559 5.83 16.22 77.57
CA VAL A 559 5.89 14.94 78.30
C VAL A 559 5.39 13.80 77.42
N GLU A 560 5.79 12.57 77.74
CA GLU A 560 5.33 11.40 77.00
C GLU A 560 3.84 11.17 77.23
N THR A 561 3.16 10.63 76.23
CA THR A 561 1.74 10.31 76.35
C THR A 561 1.49 9.32 77.48
N GLY A 562 0.54 9.66 78.36
CA GLY A 562 0.20 8.85 79.54
C GLY A 562 0.98 9.23 80.81
N SER A 563 1.88 10.21 80.73
CA SER A 563 2.53 10.79 81.91
C SER A 563 1.55 11.58 82.77
N ILE A 564 1.78 11.60 84.09
CA ILE A 564 1.06 12.48 85.02
C ILE A 564 1.69 13.88 84.93
N PHE A 565 0.87 14.90 84.67
CA PHE A 565 1.35 16.28 84.59
C PHE A 565 1.83 16.80 85.95
N ASN A 566 2.92 17.56 85.94
CA ASN A 566 3.39 18.31 87.09
C ASN A 566 2.48 19.53 87.33
N THR A 567 1.82 19.58 88.48
CA THR A 567 0.85 20.64 88.84
C THR A 567 1.46 22.05 88.91
N GLY A 568 2.80 22.18 88.96
CA GLY A 568 3.51 23.46 88.96
C GLY A 568 4.09 23.88 87.61
N LYS A 569 3.84 23.13 86.53
CA LYS A 569 4.39 23.42 85.18
C LYS A 569 3.29 23.37 84.12
N GLN A 570 3.50 24.10 83.02
CA GLN A 570 2.70 23.91 81.82
C GLN A 570 3.29 22.75 81.02
N GLU A 571 2.54 21.66 80.91
CA GLU A 571 2.97 20.45 80.23
C GLU A 571 1.92 19.97 79.21
N VAL A 572 2.38 19.48 78.07
CA VAL A 572 1.55 18.88 77.02
C VAL A 572 2.02 17.45 76.74
N SER A 573 1.07 16.54 76.53
CA SER A 573 1.32 15.18 76.04
C SER A 573 0.65 15.06 74.67
N LEU A 574 1.43 14.96 73.60
CA LEU A 574 0.95 15.07 72.24
C LEU A 574 1.32 13.84 71.41
N LYS A 575 0.42 13.49 70.48
CA LYS A 575 0.64 12.51 69.43
C LYS A 575 0.36 13.13 68.08
N ILE A 576 1.21 12.82 67.12
CA ILE A 576 0.94 13.12 65.72
C ILE A 576 0.35 11.86 65.08
N ASN A 577 -0.84 11.99 64.51
CA ASN A 577 -1.54 10.92 63.82
C ASN A 577 -1.41 11.16 62.32
N GLY A 578 -0.62 10.33 61.64
CA GLY A 578 -0.57 10.31 60.18
C GLY A 578 -1.57 9.30 59.66
N SER A 579 -2.46 9.74 58.78
CA SER A 579 -3.46 8.88 58.13
C SER A 579 -3.36 8.99 56.62
N SER A 580 -3.27 7.84 55.95
CA SER A 580 -3.60 7.65 54.54
C SER A 580 -5.02 7.08 54.43
N SER A 581 -5.48 6.72 53.23
CA SER A 581 -6.79 6.09 53.06
C SER A 581 -6.80 4.60 53.43
N ILE A 582 -5.64 3.98 53.70
CA ILE A 582 -5.51 2.54 54.00
C ILE A 582 -4.81 2.23 55.33
N SER A 583 -4.10 3.21 55.91
CA SER A 583 -3.33 3.01 57.14
C SER A 583 -3.28 4.27 57.98
N SER A 584 -3.22 4.08 59.30
CA SER A 584 -2.97 5.16 60.25
C SER A 584 -1.87 4.76 61.22
N LYS A 585 -1.01 5.72 61.53
CA LYS A 585 0.09 5.57 62.47
C LYS A 585 0.15 6.78 63.39
N SER A 586 0.59 6.53 64.61
CA SER A 586 0.66 7.54 65.66
C SER A 586 2.07 7.57 66.21
N TRP A 587 2.67 8.76 66.28
CA TRP A 587 4.00 8.96 66.84
C TRP A 587 3.89 9.89 68.05
N ASP A 588 4.54 9.52 69.16
CA ASP A 588 4.61 10.38 70.35
C ASP A 588 5.53 11.57 70.07
N PHE A 589 5.14 12.76 70.52
CA PHE A 589 5.92 13.96 70.25
C PHE A 589 7.31 13.92 70.88
N LYS A 590 7.43 13.35 72.09
CA LYS A 590 8.71 13.28 72.81
C LYS A 590 9.58 12.15 72.28
N ASN A 591 8.96 11.00 71.98
CA ASN A 591 9.64 9.82 71.48
C ASN A 591 8.86 9.18 70.31
N PRO A 592 9.08 9.64 69.06
CA PRO A 592 8.29 9.23 67.90
C PRO A 592 8.23 7.72 67.65
N GLY A 593 9.27 6.98 68.04
CA GLY A 593 9.37 5.54 67.79
C GLY A 593 9.86 5.20 66.38
N THR A 594 9.63 3.97 65.93
CA THR A 594 10.14 3.43 64.65
C THR A 594 9.05 3.12 63.64
N GLU A 595 7.79 3.46 63.95
CA GLU A 595 6.64 3.22 63.09
C GLU A 595 6.79 3.95 61.75
N LYS A 596 6.31 3.30 60.69
CA LYS A 596 6.34 3.82 59.32
C LYS A 596 4.95 3.78 58.71
N ILE A 597 4.66 4.78 57.88
CA ILE A 597 3.47 4.81 57.04
C ILE A 597 3.90 4.80 55.57
N GLU A 598 3.35 3.87 54.80
CA GLU A 598 3.58 3.80 53.36
C GLU A 598 2.74 4.85 52.63
N VAL A 599 3.34 5.47 51.61
CA VAL A 599 2.72 6.45 50.73
C VAL A 599 2.93 6.00 49.29
N ASP A 600 1.82 5.62 48.67
CA ASP A 600 1.79 5.04 47.34
C ASP A 600 2.22 6.05 46.25
N PRO A 601 2.51 5.57 45.02
CA PRO A 601 2.76 6.43 43.86
C PRO A 601 1.66 7.46 43.58
N TYR A 602 2.03 8.53 42.86
CA TYR A 602 1.16 9.70 42.64
C TYR A 602 -0.22 9.40 42.02
N TYR A 603 -0.35 8.31 41.27
CA TYR A 603 -1.56 7.93 40.55
C TYR A 603 -2.53 7.05 41.36
N THR A 604 -2.23 6.81 42.64
CA THR A 604 -3.16 6.14 43.55
C THR A 604 -3.82 7.16 44.49
N VAL A 605 -4.90 6.73 45.15
CA VAL A 605 -5.62 7.55 46.14
C VAL A 605 -4.86 7.71 47.46
N ASN A 606 -3.86 6.86 47.73
CA ASN A 606 -3.04 6.88 48.95
C ASN A 606 -1.70 7.60 48.75
N ASN A 607 -1.59 8.43 47.71
CA ASN A 607 -0.38 9.18 47.40
C ASN A 607 -0.06 10.30 48.41
N ASN A 608 -0.80 10.38 49.52
CA ASN A 608 -0.58 11.38 50.54
C ASN A 608 -0.89 10.87 51.95
N VAL A 609 -0.26 11.51 52.91
CA VAL A 609 -0.52 11.33 54.34
C VAL A 609 -0.91 12.67 54.93
N THR A 610 -2.08 12.69 55.58
CA THR A 610 -2.52 13.84 56.37
C THR A 610 -2.07 13.64 57.81
N PHE A 611 -1.40 14.64 58.38
CA PHE A 611 -0.97 14.63 59.76
C PHE A 611 -1.92 15.49 60.61
N ASN A 612 -2.43 14.90 61.69
CA ASN A 612 -3.27 15.57 62.68
C ASN A 612 -2.61 15.49 64.06
N ILE A 613 -2.88 16.46 64.93
CA ILE A 613 -2.32 16.48 66.28
C ILE A 613 -3.44 16.19 67.27
N GLY A 614 -3.25 15.22 68.14
CA GLY A 614 -4.14 14.97 69.27
C GLY A 614 -3.35 14.87 70.56
N GLY A 615 -4.00 15.15 71.68
CA GLY A 615 -3.29 15.07 72.95
C GLY A 615 -4.10 15.50 74.16
N ASN A 616 -3.38 15.69 75.26
CA ASN A 616 -3.88 16.21 76.52
C ASN A 616 -2.98 17.36 76.99
N TYR A 617 -3.57 18.34 77.66
CA TYR A 617 -2.90 19.53 78.14
C TYR A 617 -3.17 19.73 79.65
N SER A 618 -2.12 20.05 80.41
CA SER A 618 -2.19 20.24 81.86
C SER A 618 -2.98 21.47 82.32
N GLY A 619 -3.38 22.36 81.40
CA GLY A 619 -4.17 23.57 81.67
C GLY A 619 -3.31 24.82 81.92
N PRO A 620 -3.90 26.04 81.84
CA PRO A 620 -3.10 27.26 81.89
C PRO A 620 -2.71 27.66 83.32
N LEU A 621 -1.40 27.88 83.52
CA LEU A 621 -0.87 28.76 84.58
C LEU A 621 -0.82 30.24 84.12
N ILE A 622 -0.88 30.52 82.80
CA ILE A 622 -0.61 31.85 82.21
C ILE A 622 -1.48 32.23 80.99
N GLY A 623 -2.56 31.50 80.69
CA GLY A 623 -3.44 31.73 79.53
C GLY A 623 -3.16 30.83 78.32
N GLN A 624 -3.96 30.98 77.24
CA GLN A 624 -3.83 30.23 75.98
C GLN A 624 -2.64 30.75 75.18
N LEU A 625 -1.71 29.86 74.79
CA LEU A 625 -0.55 30.20 73.97
C LEU A 625 -0.58 29.45 72.62
N PRO A 626 -0.14 30.09 71.52
CA PRO A 626 0.08 29.38 70.27
C PRO A 626 1.30 28.46 70.39
N LEU A 627 1.17 27.23 69.92
CA LEU A 627 2.26 26.25 69.86
C LEU A 627 2.64 25.98 68.41
N LEU A 628 3.94 26.07 68.13
CA LEU A 628 4.50 25.87 66.79
C LEU A 628 5.46 24.69 66.79
N TYR A 629 5.16 23.70 65.95
CA TYR A 629 5.93 22.47 65.83
C TYR A 629 6.52 22.30 64.44
N LYS A 630 7.80 21.96 64.42
CA LYS A 630 8.49 21.48 63.23
C LYS A 630 8.65 19.97 63.30
N ILE A 631 8.21 19.28 62.25
CA ILE A 631 8.26 17.82 62.13
C ILE A 631 9.38 17.48 61.15
N ASN A 632 10.33 16.65 61.58
CA ASN A 632 11.35 16.11 60.70
C ASN A 632 10.96 14.70 60.28
N ILE A 633 10.81 14.50 58.97
CA ILE A 633 10.36 13.24 58.37
C ILE A 633 11.53 12.60 57.64
N SER A 634 11.79 11.32 57.93
CA SER A 634 12.68 10.49 57.12
C SER A 634 11.86 9.73 56.08
N ILE A 635 12.42 9.60 54.89
CA ILE A 635 11.85 8.85 53.77
C ILE A 635 12.75 7.64 53.53
N SER A 636 12.17 6.43 53.50
CA SER A 636 12.87 5.20 53.12
C SER A 636 12.12 4.45 52.03
N GLU A 637 12.78 3.54 51.33
CA GLU A 637 12.10 2.61 50.43
C GLU A 637 11.19 1.66 51.21
N THR A 638 10.13 1.19 50.55
CA THR A 638 9.41 -0.04 50.88
C THR A 638 10.23 -1.21 50.36
N ASN A 639 10.60 -2.12 51.26
CA ASN A 639 11.33 -3.34 50.91
C ASN A 639 10.45 -4.33 50.15
#